data_AF-A0AAN6X5Y2-F1
#
_entry.id   AF-A0AAN6X5Y2-F1
#
_cell.length_a   1.000
_cell.length_b   1.000
_cell.length_c   1.000
_cell.angle_alpha   90.00
_cell.angle_beta   90.00
_cell.angle_gamma   90.00
#
_symmetry.space_group_name_H-M   'P 1'
#
loop_
_entity.id
_entity.type
_entity.pdbx_description
1 polymer ?
#
loop_
_entity_poly.entity_id
_entity_poly.type
_entity_poly.pdbx_seq_one_letter_code
_entity_poly.pdbx_strand_id
1 'polypeptide(L)'
;MAVGNVAPAAPCSNPPNAHAPLEETPSDEINDDRLVLSPDHVYRVAQFRHEIQRCKTDPEKYAVCVRMRNELLQEHTGVQLLAAACEHVMSTQCTVYKDWKARNKPPKRAKSEWDVFLGVATDGQEIKSKCLSALKTVARHWGEDVVQHYPWAYKGRKYCDMLRAAAIAVPDWKKAAKGLSLSMLTRFQQGMSLKRRQICASPNPIEQGDLKYLREHPPEDIVAISLPDGFGFDKFGLMVCKEYAAVLPEPDNAGAERPTPPEAGTVQATGSSAPDSTSTTDLQSPTASKSGRANSDGNIAAAPKKDTAIPGEGSGINATHDQPSTPPVTPKLNSTDCANAASHADGRTFRTRPGIAYRESLGGGRSKRKSAGVPEIPPPRCCPAEVPDTLLSVLDNPWKFGPETAMQFSPFIEKLCRPHLQVLAVRTSAIAFAEQANGTNRPVRRRASSLPDISQPDVLPKRPRLGEPLSLSTNTMTRPIHDRINDDRYRRQVLAELREKARNATSSPGSHGEGTDELVRKLLEHIKQPSTDSKCGAAEALFCTGDEARMLVESASPGDAPIITEGQQQLQWGKDERPIVQLFRRMGALEKTVSVQIPSRKSTTRSCEVRTMSEVRERFLTLDENRTGEPWNILDLQSPLPHSILPNFLTGENCQLLVQVRNTVLMGGSAERVAGSARQWDDWKNVLEWVLLSEGGHHIAPHTDSHGFATWITAQEGSIGFGWMSCPTEGERSAWMADPRGYTGGRWRYAVLKPGQSVFFDPGTIHFVFRVRGCQTLALGGHVLQWSDITRWMQVVLAQMARPAITNEDMKWSTTRLVRVVARLVAARIGAGELGDGAATEFFASVKVGLSPALLLGC
;
A
#
# COMPACT_ATOMS: atom_id res chain seq x y z
N MET A 1 -31.23 -76.46 27.22
CA MET A 1 -31.91 -76.88 28.47
C MET A 1 -32.00 -75.64 29.36
N ALA A 2 -33.20 -75.04 29.40
CA ALA A 2 -33.99 -74.77 30.61
C ALA A 2 -33.45 -73.57 31.42
N VAL A 3 -33.99 -72.34 31.27
CA VAL A 3 -35.27 -71.82 31.84
C VAL A 3 -35.22 -71.83 33.38
N GLY A 4 -35.45 -70.74 34.13
CA GLY A 4 -35.87 -69.38 33.80
C GLY A 4 -36.21 -68.60 35.08
N ASN A 5 -36.53 -67.32 34.88
CA ASN A 5 -37.45 -66.43 35.62
C ASN A 5 -37.30 -66.21 37.13
N VAL A 6 -37.27 -64.95 37.57
CA VAL A 6 -38.46 -64.14 37.94
C VAL A 6 -37.98 -62.72 38.34
N ALA A 7 -38.57 -61.69 37.74
CA ALA A 7 -38.64 -60.30 38.24
C ALA A 7 -40.04 -60.11 38.86
N PRO A 8 -40.35 -59.11 39.74
CA PRO A 8 -40.35 -57.68 39.34
C PRO A 8 -40.20 -56.61 40.47
N ALA A 9 -40.29 -55.35 40.03
CA ALA A 9 -40.78 -54.13 40.70
C ALA A 9 -39.77 -53.13 41.35
N ALA A 10 -39.78 -51.91 40.79
CA ALA A 10 -39.04 -50.68 41.17
C ALA A 10 -39.86 -49.80 42.14
N PRO A 11 -39.31 -48.71 42.76
CA PRO A 11 -39.22 -47.42 42.04
C PRO A 11 -38.06 -46.44 42.44
N CYS A 12 -37.66 -45.63 41.44
CA CYS A 12 -37.11 -44.26 41.44
C CYS A 12 -36.29 -43.69 42.62
N SER A 13 -35.01 -43.32 42.37
CA SER A 13 -34.42 -42.02 42.79
C SER A 13 -33.18 -41.66 41.94
N ASN A 14 -32.99 -40.35 41.72
CA ASN A 14 -32.04 -39.67 40.81
C ASN A 14 -30.53 -39.99 40.99
N PRO A 15 -29.69 -39.81 39.94
CA PRO A 15 -28.23 -39.87 40.05
C PRO A 15 -27.64 -38.57 40.63
N PRO A 16 -26.57 -38.64 41.44
CA PRO A 16 -25.91 -37.47 41.98
C PRO A 16 -24.89 -36.86 41.00
N ASN A 17 -24.68 -35.58 41.26
CA ASN A 17 -23.98 -34.57 40.49
C ASN A 17 -22.45 -34.58 40.75
N ALA A 18 -21.74 -33.92 39.84
CA ALA A 18 -20.42 -33.30 40.00
C ALA A 18 -19.18 -34.20 40.14
N HIS A 19 -18.55 -34.50 39.01
CA HIS A 19 -17.10 -34.73 38.95
C HIS A 19 -16.36 -33.42 39.26
N ALA A 20 -15.55 -33.47 40.31
CA ALA A 20 -14.59 -32.45 40.68
C ALA A 20 -13.55 -32.23 39.57
N PRO A 21 -13.08 -30.99 39.32
CA PRO A 21 -11.99 -30.73 38.39
C PRO A 21 -10.67 -31.24 38.99
N LEU A 22 -9.91 -31.99 38.19
CA LEU A 22 -8.51 -32.28 38.42
C LEU A 22 -7.71 -30.97 38.45
N GLU A 23 -7.15 -30.63 39.61
CA GLU A 23 -6.10 -29.62 39.74
C GLU A 23 -4.81 -30.14 39.07
N GLU A 24 -4.63 -29.80 37.80
CA GLU A 24 -3.28 -29.65 37.24
C GLU A 24 -2.85 -28.21 37.51
N THR A 25 -1.76 -28.03 38.26
CA THR A 25 -1.12 -26.73 38.46
C THR A 25 -0.70 -26.16 37.10
N PRO A 26 -1.30 -25.05 36.63
CA PRO A 26 -0.89 -24.44 35.38
C PRO A 26 0.48 -23.82 35.60
N SER A 27 1.44 -24.12 34.74
CA SER A 27 2.74 -23.46 34.74
C SER A 27 2.53 -21.93 34.71
N ASP A 28 3.28 -21.21 35.54
CA ASP A 28 3.23 -19.74 35.68
C ASP A 28 3.32 -18.98 34.33
N GLU A 29 3.81 -19.63 33.27
CA GLU A 29 3.96 -19.07 31.92
C GLU A 29 2.63 -18.84 31.16
N ILE A 30 1.59 -19.63 31.43
CA ILE A 30 0.25 -19.43 30.82
C ILE A 30 -0.41 -18.15 31.37
N ASN A 31 -0.06 -17.76 32.61
CA ASN A 31 -0.51 -16.50 33.18
C ASN A 31 0.18 -15.29 32.52
N ASP A 32 1.46 -15.44 32.17
CA ASP A 32 2.26 -14.36 31.60
C ASP A 32 1.84 -13.94 30.19
N ASP A 33 1.35 -14.87 29.37
CA ASP A 33 0.79 -14.56 28.04
C ASP A 33 -0.49 -13.73 28.14
N ARG A 34 -1.33 -13.99 29.16
CA ARG A 34 -2.57 -13.24 29.39
C ARG A 34 -2.31 -11.78 29.75
N LEU A 35 -1.14 -11.45 30.28
CA LEU A 35 -0.77 -10.07 30.62
C LEU A 35 -0.25 -9.27 29.43
N VAL A 36 0.20 -9.93 28.35
CA VAL A 36 0.83 -9.26 27.19
C VAL A 36 0.03 -9.38 25.90
N LEU A 37 -0.85 -10.39 25.78
CA LEU A 37 -1.69 -10.60 24.62
C LEU A 37 -3.06 -9.92 24.79
N SER A 38 -3.67 -9.53 23.66
CA SER A 38 -5.09 -9.15 23.66
C SER A 38 -5.98 -10.38 23.89
N PRO A 39 -7.24 -10.21 24.32
CA PRO A 39 -8.16 -11.33 24.51
C PRO A 39 -8.30 -12.22 23.28
N ASP A 40 -8.38 -11.62 22.08
CA ASP A 40 -8.45 -12.35 20.81
C ASP A 40 -7.19 -13.17 20.55
N HIS A 41 -6.02 -12.62 20.85
CA HIS A 41 -4.75 -13.33 20.71
C HIS A 41 -4.62 -14.47 21.73
N VAL A 42 -5.08 -14.28 22.97
CA VAL A 42 -5.13 -15.36 23.97
C VAL A 42 -6.03 -16.50 23.48
N TYR A 43 -7.22 -16.17 22.96
CA TYR A 43 -8.14 -17.17 22.40
C TYR A 43 -7.50 -17.91 21.22
N ARG A 44 -6.86 -17.19 20.31
CA ARG A 44 -6.19 -17.78 19.13
C ARG A 44 -5.04 -18.71 19.52
N VAL A 45 -4.22 -18.35 20.51
CA VAL A 45 -3.15 -19.23 21.03
C VAL A 45 -3.75 -20.47 21.68
N ALA A 46 -4.83 -20.33 22.44
CA ALA A 46 -5.51 -21.47 23.06
C ALA A 46 -6.12 -22.41 22.01
N GLN A 47 -6.75 -21.87 20.97
CA GLN A 47 -7.29 -22.63 19.85
C GLN A 47 -6.18 -23.38 19.10
N PHE A 48 -5.07 -22.70 18.79
CA PHE A 48 -3.91 -23.31 18.15
C PHE A 48 -3.32 -24.46 18.98
N ARG A 49 -3.20 -24.24 20.30
CA ARG A 49 -2.77 -25.26 21.25
C ARG A 49 -3.68 -26.48 21.22
N HIS A 50 -4.99 -26.27 21.25
CA HIS A 50 -5.96 -27.36 21.18
C HIS A 50 -5.86 -28.11 19.84
N GLU A 51 -5.65 -27.40 18.73
CA GLU A 51 -5.52 -28.01 17.42
C GLU A 51 -4.26 -28.90 17.29
N ILE A 52 -3.12 -28.44 17.80
CA ILE A 52 -1.91 -29.25 17.86
C ILE A 52 -2.10 -30.49 18.75
N GLN A 53 -2.79 -30.35 19.89
CA GLN A 53 -3.06 -31.47 20.80
C GLN A 53 -3.97 -32.54 20.17
N ARG A 54 -4.84 -32.16 19.23
CA ARG A 54 -5.72 -33.10 18.51
C ARG A 54 -5.00 -33.90 17.43
N CYS A 55 -3.83 -33.48 16.99
CA CYS A 55 -3.05 -34.20 15.99
C CYS A 55 -2.48 -35.48 16.61
N LYS A 56 -2.63 -36.61 15.90
CA LYS A 56 -2.22 -37.94 16.38
C LYS A 56 -0.75 -38.23 16.11
N THR A 57 -0.18 -37.59 15.10
CA THR A 57 1.20 -37.82 14.66
C THR A 57 2.01 -36.52 14.63
N ASP A 58 3.33 -36.60 14.81
CA ASP A 58 4.20 -35.42 14.76
C ASP A 58 4.27 -34.75 13.36
N PRO A 59 4.16 -35.48 12.23
CA PRO A 59 3.99 -34.85 10.92
C PRO A 59 2.70 -34.01 10.80
N GLU A 60 1.58 -34.46 11.36
CA GLU A 60 0.33 -33.68 11.38
C GLU A 60 0.50 -32.40 12.21
N LYS A 61 1.13 -32.50 13.39
CA LYS A 61 1.47 -31.35 14.22
C LYS A 61 2.37 -30.36 13.46
N TYR A 62 3.37 -30.86 12.75
CA TYR A 62 4.25 -30.03 11.95
C TYR A 62 3.51 -29.31 10.82
N ALA A 63 2.57 -29.97 10.15
CA ALA A 63 1.73 -29.33 9.14
C ALA A 63 0.86 -28.20 9.73
N VAL A 64 0.31 -28.40 10.93
CA VAL A 64 -0.43 -27.36 11.68
C VAL A 64 0.51 -26.20 12.07
N CYS A 65 1.74 -26.47 12.51
CA CYS A 65 2.75 -25.44 12.75
C CYS A 65 3.08 -24.62 11.49
N VAL A 66 3.26 -25.27 10.34
CA VAL A 66 3.52 -24.61 9.05
C VAL A 66 2.36 -23.70 8.65
N ARG A 67 1.11 -24.16 8.84
CA ARG A 67 -0.08 -23.35 8.53
C ARG A 67 -0.16 -22.12 9.42
N MET A 68 -0.05 -22.28 10.74
CA MET A 68 -0.07 -21.15 11.69
C MET A 68 1.07 -20.16 11.41
N ARG A 69 2.28 -20.64 11.09
CA ARG A 69 3.39 -19.79 10.64
C ARG A 69 2.98 -18.93 9.44
N ASN A 70 2.40 -19.53 8.41
CA ASN A 70 2.02 -18.82 7.20
C ASN A 70 0.92 -17.79 7.46
N GLU A 71 -0.08 -18.13 8.27
CA GLU A 71 -1.13 -17.20 8.68
C GLU A 71 -0.55 -15.98 9.41
N LEU A 72 0.34 -16.21 10.38
CA LEU A 72 0.98 -15.13 11.14
C LEU A 72 1.88 -14.25 10.26
N LEU A 73 2.61 -14.84 9.31
CA LEU A 73 3.44 -14.07 8.38
C LEU A 73 2.62 -13.25 7.38
N GLN A 74 1.38 -13.64 7.08
CA GLN A 74 0.47 -12.85 6.25
C GLN A 74 -0.06 -11.59 6.97
N GLU A 75 -0.01 -11.57 8.31
CA GLU A 75 -0.46 -10.45 9.12
C GLU A 75 0.67 -9.42 9.31
N HIS A 76 0.74 -8.47 8.39
CA HIS A 76 1.83 -7.50 8.19
C HIS A 76 2.25 -6.66 9.42
N THR A 77 1.42 -6.49 10.46
CA THR A 77 1.76 -5.66 11.64
C THR A 77 1.07 -6.13 12.92
N GLY A 78 1.77 -6.11 14.06
CA GLY A 78 1.18 -6.33 15.39
C GLY A 78 1.11 -7.79 15.84
N VAL A 79 1.72 -8.72 15.10
CA VAL A 79 1.71 -10.16 15.44
C VAL A 79 2.94 -10.62 16.21
N GLN A 80 3.88 -9.75 16.56
CA GLN A 80 5.13 -10.18 17.21
C GLN A 80 4.88 -10.97 18.50
N LEU A 81 4.05 -10.42 19.40
CA LEU A 81 3.69 -11.07 20.67
C LEU A 81 2.90 -12.37 20.45
N LEU A 82 1.98 -12.38 19.49
CA LEU A 82 1.21 -13.57 19.11
C LEU A 82 2.12 -14.66 18.51
N ALA A 83 3.06 -14.27 17.64
CA ALA A 83 4.04 -15.15 17.03
C ALA A 83 4.97 -15.75 18.09
N ALA A 84 5.41 -14.97 19.08
CA ALA A 84 6.19 -15.49 20.20
C ALA A 84 5.42 -16.56 21.01
N ALA A 85 4.14 -16.32 21.29
CA ALA A 85 3.29 -17.27 22.01
C ALA A 85 3.03 -18.55 21.17
N CYS A 86 2.72 -18.41 19.88
CA CYS A 86 2.56 -19.55 18.98
C CYS A 86 3.88 -20.32 18.80
N GLU A 87 5.02 -19.64 18.68
CA GLU A 87 6.35 -20.26 18.61
C GLU A 87 6.64 -21.11 19.86
N HIS A 88 6.28 -20.62 21.04
CA HIS A 88 6.39 -21.38 22.28
C HIS A 88 5.51 -22.64 22.27
N VAL A 89 4.26 -22.54 21.78
CA VAL A 89 3.38 -23.72 21.60
C VAL A 89 4.00 -24.71 20.62
N MET A 90 4.54 -24.25 19.49
CA MET A 90 5.22 -25.11 18.51
C MET A 90 6.44 -25.81 19.14
N SER A 91 7.28 -25.07 19.88
CA SER A 91 8.48 -25.58 20.55
C SER A 91 8.18 -26.63 21.62
N THR A 92 7.04 -26.49 22.31
CA THR A 92 6.65 -27.37 23.42
C THR A 92 5.88 -28.60 22.95
N GLN A 93 5.06 -28.47 21.91
CA GLN A 93 4.11 -29.52 21.54
C GLN A 93 4.43 -30.26 20.23
N CYS A 94 5.35 -29.75 19.41
CA CYS A 94 5.75 -30.37 18.14
C CYS A 94 7.25 -30.72 18.15
N THR A 95 7.55 -32.02 18.30
CA THR A 95 8.92 -32.56 18.34
C THR A 95 9.69 -32.29 17.05
N VAL A 96 9.04 -32.46 15.89
CA VAL A 96 9.64 -32.21 14.56
C VAL A 96 10.05 -30.75 14.41
N TYR A 97 9.20 -29.81 14.85
CA TYR A 97 9.55 -28.40 14.84
C TYR A 97 10.69 -28.09 15.81
N LYS A 98 10.64 -28.63 17.03
CA LYS A 98 11.68 -28.46 18.05
C LYS A 98 13.05 -28.94 17.54
N ASP A 99 13.09 -30.12 16.93
CA ASP A 99 14.30 -30.70 16.34
C ASP A 99 14.80 -29.88 15.15
N TRP A 100 13.88 -29.43 14.29
CA TRP A 100 14.21 -28.55 13.18
C TRP A 100 14.85 -27.24 13.68
N LYS A 101 14.27 -26.60 14.70
CA LYS A 101 14.78 -25.37 15.32
C LYS A 101 16.15 -25.56 15.96
N ALA A 102 16.38 -26.71 16.61
CA ALA A 102 17.68 -27.04 17.21
C ALA A 102 18.80 -27.19 16.16
N ARG A 103 18.47 -27.73 14.98
CA ARG A 103 19.43 -27.93 13.86
C ARG A 103 19.66 -26.66 13.04
N ASN A 104 18.72 -25.72 13.04
CA ASN A 104 18.76 -24.50 12.24
C ASN A 104 18.77 -23.27 13.15
N LYS A 105 19.97 -22.81 13.55
CA LYS A 105 20.09 -21.49 14.20
C LYS A 105 19.77 -20.39 13.19
N PRO A 106 18.98 -19.37 13.57
CA PRO A 106 18.62 -18.31 12.64
C PRO A 106 19.89 -17.57 12.16
N PRO A 107 20.15 -17.50 10.83
CA PRO A 107 21.23 -16.69 10.28
C PRO A 107 20.94 -15.19 10.44
N LYS A 108 21.98 -14.34 10.43
CA LYS A 108 21.85 -12.86 10.48
C LYS A 108 21.00 -12.25 9.34
N ARG A 109 20.64 -13.04 8.32
CA ARG A 109 19.72 -12.66 7.23
C ARG A 109 18.81 -13.86 6.93
N ALA A 110 17.50 -13.65 6.98
CA ALA A 110 16.50 -14.68 6.72
C ALA A 110 16.61 -15.22 5.28
N LYS A 111 16.68 -16.55 5.13
CA LYS A 111 16.72 -17.23 3.82
C LYS A 111 15.47 -18.07 3.54
N SER A 112 14.73 -18.44 4.59
CA SER A 112 13.49 -19.22 4.53
C SER A 112 12.34 -18.55 5.29
N GLU A 113 11.09 -18.93 4.99
CA GLU A 113 9.89 -18.46 5.70
C GLU A 113 9.96 -18.75 7.20
N TRP A 114 10.60 -19.85 7.60
CA TRP A 114 10.84 -20.15 9.00
C TRP A 114 11.83 -19.18 9.66
N ASP A 115 12.85 -18.71 8.95
CA ASP A 115 13.78 -17.70 9.48
C ASP A 115 13.07 -16.37 9.72
N VAL A 116 12.16 -15.99 8.80
CA VAL A 116 11.35 -14.76 8.95
C VAL A 116 10.44 -14.89 10.17
N PHE A 117 9.73 -16.02 10.30
CA PHE A 117 8.87 -16.28 11.45
C PHE A 117 9.65 -16.27 12.77
N LEU A 118 10.80 -16.92 12.83
CA LEU A 118 11.65 -16.93 14.03
C LEU A 118 12.15 -15.53 14.38
N GLY A 119 12.46 -14.69 13.38
CA GLY A 119 12.78 -13.28 13.61
C GLY A 119 11.63 -12.53 14.28
N VAL A 120 10.42 -12.64 13.72
CA VAL A 120 9.20 -12.01 14.26
C VAL A 120 8.87 -12.50 15.67
N ALA A 121 8.97 -13.81 15.92
CA ALA A 121 8.74 -14.41 17.23
C ALA A 121 9.81 -14.00 18.26
N THR A 122 11.07 -13.85 17.83
CA THR A 122 12.17 -13.36 18.69
C THR A 122 11.93 -11.91 19.12
N ASP A 123 11.55 -11.05 18.17
CA ASP A 123 11.18 -9.66 18.47
C ASP A 123 10.01 -9.61 19.46
N GLY A 124 9.01 -10.48 19.29
CA GLY A 124 7.89 -10.62 20.21
C GLY A 124 8.33 -11.02 21.62
N GLN A 125 9.23 -11.99 21.73
CA GLN A 125 9.76 -12.43 23.01
C GLN A 125 10.59 -11.35 23.70
N GLU A 126 11.31 -10.53 22.92
CA GLU A 126 12.00 -9.36 23.43
C GLU A 126 11.03 -8.30 23.97
N ILE A 127 9.91 -8.05 23.27
CA ILE A 127 8.85 -7.15 23.76
C ILE A 127 8.23 -7.71 25.06
N LYS A 128 7.89 -9.01 25.08
CA LYS A 128 7.32 -9.69 26.26
C LYS A 128 8.25 -9.55 27.47
N SER A 129 9.52 -9.94 27.34
CA SER A 129 10.49 -9.88 28.44
C SER A 129 10.70 -8.45 28.98
N LYS A 130 10.69 -7.44 28.10
CA LYS A 130 10.84 -6.03 28.49
C LYS A 130 9.61 -5.44 29.18
N CYS A 131 8.40 -5.91 28.87
CA CYS A 131 7.16 -5.31 29.36
C CYS A 131 6.55 -6.07 30.55
N LEU A 132 6.78 -7.39 30.63
CA LEU A 132 6.08 -8.29 31.55
C LEU A 132 6.26 -7.91 33.03
N SER A 133 7.46 -7.56 33.48
CA SER A 133 7.69 -7.16 34.88
C SER A 133 6.89 -5.91 35.28
N ALA A 134 6.80 -4.95 34.36
CA ALA A 134 6.01 -3.74 34.57
C ALA A 134 4.52 -4.07 34.61
N LEU A 135 4.03 -4.87 33.66
CA LEU A 135 2.62 -5.25 33.57
C LEU A 135 2.17 -6.15 34.74
N LYS A 136 3.02 -7.05 35.26
CA LYS A 136 2.76 -7.78 36.52
C LYS A 136 2.58 -6.84 37.70
N THR A 137 3.31 -5.74 37.74
CA THR A 137 3.16 -4.74 38.80
C THR A 137 1.87 -3.94 38.63
N VAL A 138 1.52 -3.59 37.40
CA VAL A 138 0.24 -2.91 37.13
C VAL A 138 -0.94 -3.82 37.45
N ALA A 139 -0.90 -5.09 37.05
CA ALA A 139 -1.94 -6.07 37.36
C ALA A 139 -2.19 -6.20 38.87
N ARG A 140 -1.13 -6.17 39.69
CA ARG A 140 -1.25 -6.21 41.16
C ARG A 140 -1.98 -5.00 41.76
N HIS A 141 -1.92 -3.84 41.11
CA HIS A 141 -2.58 -2.63 41.58
C HIS A 141 -3.97 -2.45 40.94
N TRP A 142 -4.06 -2.60 39.63
CA TRP A 142 -5.24 -2.24 38.84
C TRP A 142 -6.09 -3.41 38.38
N GLY A 143 -5.63 -4.66 38.56
CA GLY A 143 -6.32 -5.86 38.11
C GLY A 143 -5.79 -6.41 36.78
N GLU A 144 -5.83 -7.73 36.63
CA GLU A 144 -5.40 -8.42 35.40
C GLU A 144 -6.36 -8.19 34.23
N ASP A 145 -7.65 -8.09 34.53
CA ASP A 145 -8.73 -7.80 33.60
C ASP A 145 -8.60 -6.41 32.96
N VAL A 146 -8.15 -5.43 33.74
CA VAL A 146 -7.79 -4.08 33.26
C VAL A 146 -6.59 -4.14 32.31
N VAL A 147 -5.51 -4.84 32.70
CA VAL A 147 -4.30 -4.97 31.86
C VAL A 147 -4.62 -5.65 30.52
N GLN A 148 -5.47 -6.67 30.54
CA GLN A 148 -5.93 -7.39 29.34
C GLN A 148 -6.77 -6.52 28.41
N HIS A 149 -7.55 -5.60 28.96
CA HIS A 149 -8.49 -4.79 28.18
C HIS A 149 -7.80 -3.73 27.31
N TYR A 150 -6.66 -3.18 27.75
CA TYR A 150 -6.01 -2.02 27.11
C TYR A 150 -4.75 -2.33 26.28
N PRO A 151 -4.61 -3.57 25.79
CA PRO A 151 -3.36 -4.25 25.37
C PRO A 151 -2.06 -3.41 25.49
N TRP A 152 -1.62 -3.09 26.72
CA TRP A 152 -0.56 -2.11 26.95
C TRP A 152 0.83 -2.53 26.46
N ALA A 153 1.09 -3.84 26.36
CA ALA A 153 2.36 -4.37 25.88
C ALA A 153 2.73 -3.87 24.47
N TYR A 154 1.73 -3.60 23.61
CA TYR A 154 1.94 -3.13 22.24
C TYR A 154 2.41 -1.67 22.15
N LYS A 155 2.30 -0.88 23.24
CA LYS A 155 2.86 0.48 23.34
C LYS A 155 4.35 0.48 23.68
N GLY A 156 4.93 -0.70 23.94
CA GLY A 156 6.35 -0.92 24.18
C GLY A 156 6.81 -0.59 25.60
N ARG A 157 8.08 -0.92 25.87
CA ARG A 157 8.69 -0.89 27.21
C ARG A 157 8.53 0.46 27.93
N LYS A 158 8.89 1.57 27.28
CA LYS A 158 8.86 2.90 27.91
C LYS A 158 7.47 3.26 28.42
N TYR A 159 6.44 2.90 27.67
CA TYR A 159 5.06 3.09 28.08
C TYR A 159 4.71 2.22 29.28
N CYS A 160 5.06 0.93 29.26
CA CYS A 160 4.82 0.02 30.37
C CYS A 160 5.52 0.46 31.67
N ASP A 161 6.75 1.00 31.57
CA ASP A 161 7.48 1.52 32.73
C ASP A 161 6.80 2.77 33.32
N MET A 162 6.26 3.66 32.48
CA MET A 162 5.48 4.83 32.94
C MET A 162 4.15 4.40 33.56
N LEU A 163 3.50 3.41 32.97
CA LEU A 163 2.26 2.81 33.46
C LEU A 163 2.48 2.19 34.85
N ARG A 164 3.59 1.46 35.04
CA ARG A 164 4.01 0.95 36.35
C ARG A 164 4.19 2.08 37.37
N ALA A 165 4.87 3.16 37.00
CA ALA A 165 5.08 4.28 37.90
C ALA A 165 3.75 4.97 38.29
N ALA A 166 2.83 5.10 37.34
CA ALA A 166 1.50 5.65 37.58
C ALA A 166 0.65 4.73 38.48
N ALA A 167 0.70 3.41 38.27
CA ALA A 167 -0.01 2.43 39.09
C ALA A 167 0.51 2.37 40.53
N ILE A 168 1.81 2.59 40.74
CA ILE A 168 2.38 2.70 42.09
C ILE A 168 1.91 4.00 42.77
N ALA A 169 1.84 5.11 42.02
CA ALA A 169 1.43 6.40 42.56
C ALA A 169 -0.08 6.47 42.88
N VAL A 170 -0.92 5.82 42.06
CA VAL A 170 -2.37 5.74 42.25
C VAL A 170 -2.81 4.28 42.17
N PRO A 171 -2.71 3.50 43.27
CA PRO A 171 -2.98 2.06 43.27
C PRO A 171 -4.43 1.66 42.98
N ASP A 172 -5.40 2.51 43.29
CA ASP A 172 -6.82 2.22 43.03
C ASP A 172 -7.18 2.58 41.58
N TRP A 173 -7.55 1.57 40.78
CA TRP A 173 -7.94 1.77 39.39
C TRP A 173 -9.10 2.75 39.23
N LYS A 174 -10.11 2.74 40.11
CA LYS A 174 -11.26 3.67 39.97
C LYS A 174 -10.83 5.13 40.10
N LYS A 175 -9.84 5.41 40.96
CA LYS A 175 -9.21 6.73 41.08
C LYS A 175 -8.32 7.02 39.88
N ALA A 176 -7.51 6.05 39.44
CA ALA A 176 -6.64 6.18 38.28
C ALA A 176 -7.42 6.49 37.00
N ALA A 177 -8.48 5.73 36.70
CA ALA A 177 -9.33 5.92 35.52
C ALA A 177 -9.98 7.30 35.48
N LYS A 178 -10.42 7.84 36.63
CA LYS A 178 -10.92 9.22 36.73
C LYS A 178 -9.84 10.25 36.49
N GLY A 179 -8.66 10.11 37.11
CA GLY A 179 -7.54 11.02 36.91
C GLY A 179 -7.03 11.02 35.45
N LEU A 180 -7.01 9.84 34.81
CA LEU A 180 -6.71 9.71 33.38
C LEU A 180 -7.79 10.37 32.53
N SER A 181 -9.07 10.14 32.83
CA SER A 181 -10.20 10.76 32.12
C SER A 181 -10.17 12.29 32.24
N LEU A 182 -9.84 12.85 33.40
CA LEU A 182 -9.65 14.30 33.60
C LEU A 182 -8.46 14.85 32.79
N SER A 183 -7.34 14.12 32.79
CA SER A 183 -6.17 14.49 31.99
C SER A 183 -6.49 14.52 30.50
N MET A 184 -7.19 13.48 30.02
CA MET A 184 -7.64 13.35 28.65
C MET A 184 -8.67 14.42 28.27
N LEU A 185 -9.62 14.74 29.16
CA LEU A 185 -10.60 15.81 28.96
C LEU A 185 -9.91 17.17 28.87
N THR A 186 -8.93 17.41 29.73
CA THR A 186 -8.09 18.61 29.69
C THR A 186 -7.33 18.69 28.36
N ARG A 187 -6.78 17.56 27.90
CA ARG A 187 -6.10 17.43 26.59
C ARG A 187 -7.06 17.71 25.43
N PHE A 188 -8.30 17.25 25.50
CA PHE A 188 -9.35 17.52 24.51
C PHE A 188 -9.73 19.01 24.47
N GLN A 189 -10.02 19.61 25.63
CA GLN A 189 -10.42 21.01 25.75
C GLN A 189 -9.29 21.98 25.34
N GLN A 190 -8.04 21.67 25.67
CA GLN A 190 -6.87 22.48 25.32
C GLN A 190 -6.36 22.23 23.89
N GLY A 191 -6.72 21.10 23.27
CA GLY A 191 -6.33 20.73 21.90
C GLY A 191 -6.87 21.66 20.82
N MET A 192 -7.87 22.50 21.14
CA MET A 192 -8.40 23.51 20.22
C MET A 192 -7.49 24.75 20.05
N SER A 193 -6.48 24.94 20.90
CA SER A 193 -5.61 26.14 20.86
C SER A 193 -4.11 25.86 20.69
N LEU A 194 -3.63 24.64 20.93
CA LEU A 194 -2.21 24.26 20.80
C LEU A 194 -2.11 22.85 20.20
N LYS A 195 -1.12 22.62 19.31
CA LYS A 195 -0.82 21.41 18.50
C LYS A 195 -0.66 20.08 19.28
N ARG A 196 -1.54 19.74 20.23
CA ARG A 196 -1.57 18.45 20.95
C ARG A 196 -2.52 17.46 20.27
N ARG A 197 -2.21 16.17 20.37
CA ARG A 197 -2.95 15.06 19.73
C ARG A 197 -4.35 14.90 20.34
N GLN A 198 -5.36 14.71 19.49
CA GLN A 198 -6.74 14.41 19.91
C GLN A 198 -6.81 13.05 20.63
N ILE A 199 -7.91 12.81 21.36
CA ILE A 199 -8.17 11.52 22.02
C ILE A 199 -8.42 10.49 20.91
N CYS A 200 -7.56 9.49 20.81
CA CYS A 200 -7.64 8.46 19.79
C CYS A 200 -8.87 7.58 19.99
N ALA A 201 -9.65 7.38 18.92
CA ALA A 201 -10.75 6.41 18.86
C ALA A 201 -10.20 4.98 18.90
N SER A 202 -9.90 4.50 20.10
CA SER A 202 -9.37 3.16 20.36
C SER A 202 -9.76 2.68 21.75
N PRO A 203 -9.71 1.35 22.00
CA PRO A 203 -9.92 0.81 23.35
C PRO A 203 -8.93 1.35 24.39
N ASN A 204 -7.72 1.77 23.96
CA ASN A 204 -6.71 2.36 24.85
C ASN A 204 -6.32 3.77 24.38
N PRO A 205 -7.08 4.79 24.78
CA PRO A 205 -6.86 6.18 24.40
C PRO A 205 -5.76 6.90 25.23
N ILE A 206 -5.16 6.20 26.21
CA ILE A 206 -4.19 6.75 27.16
C ILE A 206 -2.86 7.02 26.45
N GLU A 207 -2.33 8.24 26.61
CA GLU A 207 -0.99 8.63 26.18
C GLU A 207 -0.01 8.72 27.36
N GLN A 208 1.29 8.72 27.05
CA GLN A 208 2.35 8.91 28.04
C GLN A 208 2.19 10.21 28.85
N GLY A 209 1.65 11.26 28.22
CA GLY A 209 1.35 12.53 28.88
C GLY A 209 0.31 12.38 29.99
N ASP A 210 -0.72 11.56 29.77
CA ASP A 210 -1.79 11.33 30.74
C ASP A 210 -1.27 10.50 31.94
N LEU A 211 -0.42 9.51 31.68
CA LEU A 211 0.25 8.72 32.73
C LEU A 211 1.18 9.59 33.59
N LYS A 212 1.92 10.51 32.94
CA LYS A 212 2.77 11.48 33.65
C LYS A 212 1.93 12.42 34.50
N TYR A 213 0.83 12.93 33.95
CA TYR A 213 -0.09 13.81 34.66
C TYR A 213 -0.72 13.11 35.87
N LEU A 214 -1.24 11.88 35.71
CA LEU A 214 -1.81 11.10 36.81
C LEU A 214 -0.82 10.92 37.96
N ARG A 215 0.46 10.66 37.63
CA ARG A 215 1.53 10.51 38.62
C ARG A 215 1.84 11.83 39.35
N GLU A 216 1.83 12.95 38.64
CA GLU A 216 2.18 14.27 39.18
C GLU A 216 1.00 14.94 39.91
N HIS A 217 -0.23 14.55 39.58
CA HIS A 217 -1.47 15.11 40.13
C HIS A 217 -2.45 13.98 40.47
N PRO A 218 -2.20 13.20 41.55
CA PRO A 218 -3.14 12.21 42.03
C PRO A 218 -4.49 12.89 42.35
N PRO A 219 -5.63 12.34 41.89
CA PRO A 219 -6.91 12.97 42.14
C PRO A 219 -7.27 12.93 43.63
N GLU A 220 -7.54 14.11 44.21
CA GLU A 220 -8.27 14.24 45.49
C GLU A 220 -9.78 14.05 45.25
N ASP A 221 -10.56 13.82 46.31
CA ASP A 221 -11.89 13.18 46.27
C ASP A 221 -12.91 13.65 45.20
N ILE A 222 -13.85 12.73 44.96
CA ILE A 222 -14.70 12.51 43.78
C ILE A 222 -15.41 13.78 43.26
N VAL A 223 -14.94 14.31 42.13
CA VAL A 223 -15.73 15.21 41.26
C VAL A 223 -16.35 14.39 40.12
N ALA A 224 -17.65 14.56 39.88
CA ALA A 224 -18.33 13.97 38.73
C ALA A 224 -17.80 14.58 37.43
N ILE A 225 -17.28 13.74 36.53
CA ILE A 225 -16.75 14.18 35.23
C ILE A 225 -17.93 14.29 34.27
N SER A 226 -18.26 15.49 33.80
CA SER A 226 -19.19 15.68 32.68
C SER A 226 -18.45 15.43 31.37
N LEU A 227 -18.93 14.46 30.59
CA LEU A 227 -18.33 14.10 29.31
C LEU A 227 -18.92 14.97 28.18
N PRO A 228 -18.09 15.47 27.24
CA PRO A 228 -18.57 16.11 26.03
C PRO A 228 -19.34 15.15 25.12
N ASP A 229 -20.16 15.70 24.21
CA ASP A 229 -20.81 14.92 23.17
C ASP A 229 -19.79 14.12 22.35
N GLY A 230 -20.10 12.84 22.12
CA GLY A 230 -19.22 11.91 21.40
C GLY A 230 -18.29 11.06 22.29
N PHE A 231 -18.34 11.22 23.62
CA PHE A 231 -17.59 10.42 24.58
C PHE A 231 -18.49 9.64 25.54
N GLY A 232 -17.97 8.53 26.06
CA GLY A 232 -18.62 7.73 27.11
C GLY A 232 -17.57 7.07 27.99
N PHE A 233 -18.01 6.32 28.99
CA PHE A 233 -17.13 5.48 29.80
C PHE A 233 -17.12 4.05 29.26
N ASP A 234 -15.96 3.44 29.19
CA ASP A 234 -15.86 2.00 28.96
C ASP A 234 -16.27 1.21 30.22
N LYS A 235 -16.22 -0.12 30.13
CA LYS A 235 -16.61 -1.03 31.22
C LYS A 235 -15.74 -0.89 32.48
N PHE A 236 -14.60 -0.21 32.39
CA PHE A 236 -13.68 0.04 33.49
C PHE A 236 -13.69 1.50 33.98
N GLY A 237 -14.59 2.33 33.46
CA GLY A 237 -14.77 3.71 33.90
C GLY A 237 -13.74 4.69 33.32
N LEU A 238 -13.04 4.33 32.24
CA LEU A 238 -12.17 5.24 31.51
C LEU A 238 -12.95 5.95 30.42
N MET A 239 -12.71 7.26 30.24
CA MET A 239 -13.30 8.03 29.15
C MET A 239 -12.75 7.53 27.80
N VAL A 240 -13.65 7.14 26.92
CA VAL A 240 -13.37 6.66 25.55
C VAL A 240 -14.33 7.33 24.57
N CYS A 241 -14.03 7.27 23.27
CA CYS A 241 -15.01 7.67 22.25
C CYS A 241 -16.27 6.80 22.36
N LYS A 242 -17.44 7.38 22.05
CA LYS A 242 -18.76 6.74 22.25
C LYS A 242 -18.89 5.35 21.62
N GLU A 243 -18.18 5.09 20.52
CA GLU A 243 -18.12 3.78 19.85
C GLU A 243 -17.44 2.66 20.67
N TYR A 244 -16.63 3.01 21.68
CA TYR A 244 -15.99 2.07 22.61
C TYR A 244 -16.60 2.14 24.03
N ALA A 245 -17.56 3.04 24.25
CA ALA A 245 -18.22 3.16 25.54
C ALA A 245 -19.08 1.91 25.80
N ALA A 246 -19.14 1.47 27.06
CA ALA A 246 -20.04 0.40 27.43
C ALA A 246 -21.49 0.87 27.26
N VAL A 247 -22.34 0.05 26.63
CA VAL A 247 -23.79 0.27 26.62
C VAL A 247 -24.25 0.10 28.07
N LEU A 248 -24.53 1.21 28.74
CA LEU A 248 -25.18 1.16 30.04
C LEU A 248 -26.61 0.65 29.82
N PRO A 249 -27.09 -0.33 30.60
CA PRO A 249 -28.51 -0.61 30.66
C PRO A 249 -29.21 0.70 31.03
N GLU A 250 -30.23 1.09 30.24
CA GLU A 250 -31.14 2.18 30.62
C GLU A 250 -31.60 1.93 32.06
N PRO A 251 -31.51 2.93 32.96
CA PRO A 251 -31.95 2.74 34.33
C PRO A 251 -33.44 2.40 34.32
N ASP A 252 -33.79 1.29 34.95
CA ASP A 252 -35.17 0.88 35.20
C ASP A 252 -35.94 2.06 35.82
N ASN A 253 -36.81 2.68 35.01
CA ASN A 253 -37.82 3.61 35.49
C ASN A 253 -38.91 2.81 36.21
N ALA A 254 -38.58 2.36 37.42
CA ALA A 254 -39.56 2.00 38.42
C ALA A 254 -40.11 3.28 39.06
N GLY A 255 -41.32 3.68 38.67
CA GLY A 255 -42.14 4.59 39.49
C GLY A 255 -43.06 5.54 38.73
N ALA A 256 -44.37 5.32 38.91
CA ALA A 256 -45.54 6.15 38.55
C ALA A 256 -46.01 6.05 37.08
N GLU A 257 -47.25 5.71 36.73
CA GLU A 257 -48.48 5.44 37.48
C GLU A 257 -49.38 4.56 36.59
N ARG A 258 -50.12 3.65 37.21
CA ARG A 258 -51.07 2.72 36.59
C ARG A 258 -52.43 3.40 36.45
N PRO A 259 -53.15 3.21 35.34
CA PRO A 259 -54.61 3.07 35.43
C PRO A 259 -55.02 1.62 35.13
N THR A 260 -55.71 1.04 36.09
CA THR A 260 -56.30 -0.30 36.15
C THR A 260 -57.43 -0.44 35.10
N PRO A 261 -57.67 -1.65 34.55
CA PRO A 261 -58.62 -1.89 33.45
C PRO A 261 -60.06 -2.10 33.95
N PRO A 262 -61.09 -1.98 33.08
CA PRO A 262 -62.42 -2.48 33.38
C PRO A 262 -62.55 -3.95 32.96
N GLU A 263 -63.09 -4.76 33.87
CA GLU A 263 -63.42 -6.17 33.73
C GLU A 263 -64.68 -6.41 32.87
N ALA A 264 -64.63 -7.56 32.17
CA ALA A 264 -65.66 -8.54 31.82
C ALA A 264 -67.15 -8.15 31.67
N GLY A 265 -67.69 -8.51 30.49
CA GLY A 265 -69.11 -8.77 30.26
C GLY A 265 -69.29 -9.90 29.23
N THR A 266 -69.68 -11.06 29.74
CA THR A 266 -70.03 -12.33 29.05
C THR A 266 -71.28 -12.19 28.16
N VAL A 267 -71.41 -13.00 27.08
CA VAL A 267 -72.59 -13.83 26.69
C VAL A 267 -72.60 -14.22 25.17
N GLN A 268 -72.63 -15.56 24.92
CA GLN A 268 -73.25 -16.38 23.85
C GLN A 268 -73.07 -16.03 22.34
N ALA A 269 -73.18 -16.91 21.34
CA ALA A 269 -73.17 -18.36 21.10
C ALA A 269 -73.44 -18.56 19.57
N THR A 270 -73.22 -19.78 19.05
CA THR A 270 -73.57 -20.32 17.70
C THR A 270 -72.60 -20.01 16.55
N GLY A 271 -72.16 -20.94 15.69
CA GLY A 271 -72.33 -22.39 15.57
C GLY A 271 -71.74 -22.88 14.23
N SER A 272 -71.17 -24.10 14.23
CA SER A 272 -70.97 -25.10 13.13
C SER A 272 -70.27 -24.65 11.82
N SER A 273 -69.44 -25.43 11.11
CA SER A 273 -69.30 -26.88 10.96
C SER A 273 -67.91 -27.21 10.37
N ALA A 274 -67.30 -28.32 10.79
CA ALA A 274 -66.37 -29.13 9.98
C ALA A 274 -67.23 -30.06 9.05
N PRO A 275 -66.71 -30.96 8.17
CA PRO A 275 -65.57 -31.85 8.45
C PRO A 275 -64.67 -32.28 7.26
N ASP A 276 -63.55 -32.95 7.62
CA ASP A 276 -62.98 -34.20 7.07
C ASP A 276 -62.68 -34.36 5.56
N SER A 277 -61.68 -35.10 5.08
CA SER A 277 -60.67 -36.02 5.65
C SER A 277 -59.86 -36.62 4.48
N THR A 278 -58.57 -36.97 4.71
CA THR A 278 -57.81 -38.13 4.15
C THR A 278 -57.63 -38.24 2.61
N SER A 279 -56.57 -38.76 1.99
CA SER A 279 -55.63 -39.85 2.31
C SER A 279 -54.39 -39.83 1.37
N THR A 280 -53.30 -40.37 1.89
CA THR A 280 -52.07 -40.94 1.28
C THR A 280 -52.25 -41.88 0.06
N THR A 281 -51.29 -41.91 -0.88
CA THR A 281 -50.45 -43.10 -1.22
C THR A 281 -49.37 -42.83 -2.29
N ASP A 282 -48.21 -43.46 -2.07
CA ASP A 282 -47.07 -43.68 -2.98
C ASP A 282 -47.43 -44.54 -4.21
N LEU A 283 -46.67 -44.41 -5.31
CA LEU A 283 -45.83 -45.47 -5.91
C LEU A 283 -45.32 -45.14 -7.33
N GLN A 284 -44.04 -45.50 -7.52
CA GLN A 284 -43.41 -46.07 -8.72
C GLN A 284 -42.94 -45.19 -9.89
N SER A 285 -41.62 -45.27 -10.10
CA SER A 285 -40.91 -45.15 -11.37
C SER A 285 -41.35 -46.21 -12.39
N PRO A 286 -41.02 -46.01 -13.68
CA PRO A 286 -40.32 -47.06 -14.39
C PRO A 286 -39.15 -46.60 -15.26
N THR A 287 -38.29 -47.56 -15.54
CA THR A 287 -37.03 -47.58 -16.26
C THR A 287 -37.17 -47.77 -17.79
N ALA A 288 -36.05 -47.49 -18.48
CA ALA A 288 -35.59 -48.00 -19.79
C ALA A 288 -36.24 -47.39 -21.05
N SER A 289 -35.54 -47.09 -22.15
CA SER A 289 -34.58 -47.96 -22.87
C SER A 289 -33.89 -47.21 -24.03
N LYS A 290 -32.63 -47.61 -24.33
CA LYS A 290 -32.04 -47.90 -25.68
C LYS A 290 -31.99 -46.77 -26.73
N SER A 291 -31.07 -46.68 -27.68
CA SER A 291 -29.82 -47.38 -28.07
C SER A 291 -29.35 -46.68 -29.35
N GLY A 292 -28.04 -46.57 -29.58
CA GLY A 292 -27.51 -46.12 -30.88
C GLY A 292 -25.99 -46.09 -30.89
N ARG A 293 -25.39 -47.25 -31.12
CA ARG A 293 -23.94 -47.53 -31.18
C ARG A 293 -23.60 -47.97 -32.61
N ALA A 294 -22.54 -47.44 -33.20
CA ALA A 294 -21.61 -48.10 -34.15
C ALA A 294 -20.49 -47.08 -34.48
N ASN A 295 -19.25 -47.25 -34.00
CA ASN A 295 -18.18 -48.17 -34.43
C ASN A 295 -17.62 -47.85 -35.83
N SER A 296 -16.31 -47.53 -35.89
CA SER A 296 -15.34 -48.42 -36.55
C SER A 296 -13.89 -47.99 -36.28
N ASP A 297 -13.11 -48.97 -35.82
CA ASP A 297 -11.68 -49.00 -35.58
C ASP A 297 -10.83 -48.86 -36.86
N GLY A 298 -9.54 -48.56 -36.65
CA GLY A 298 -8.47 -48.68 -37.64
C GLY A 298 -7.07 -48.56 -37.03
N ASN A 299 -6.60 -49.64 -36.39
CA ASN A 299 -5.18 -49.91 -36.09
C ASN A 299 -4.33 -49.91 -37.37
N ILE A 300 -3.07 -49.44 -37.33
CA ILE A 300 -1.85 -50.16 -37.80
C ILE A 300 -0.60 -49.61 -37.06
N ALA A 301 0.25 -50.56 -36.65
CA ALA A 301 1.52 -50.43 -35.94
C ALA A 301 2.71 -49.94 -36.79
N ALA A 302 3.79 -49.49 -36.15
CA ALA A 302 5.17 -49.93 -36.42
C ALA A 302 6.20 -49.28 -35.48
N ALA A 303 6.95 -50.12 -34.76
CA ALA A 303 8.32 -49.85 -34.30
C ALA A 303 9.31 -50.49 -35.30
N PRO A 304 10.58 -50.03 -35.36
CA PRO A 304 11.71 -50.88 -34.91
C PRO A 304 12.85 -50.07 -34.22
N LYS A 305 13.48 -50.59 -33.14
CA LYS A 305 14.83 -51.24 -33.03
C LYS A 305 16.00 -50.44 -33.65
N LYS A 306 16.99 -49.93 -32.90
CA LYS A 306 18.10 -50.53 -32.09
C LYS A 306 19.31 -50.98 -32.94
N ASP A 307 20.43 -50.28 -32.80
CA ASP A 307 21.86 -50.65 -33.01
C ASP A 307 22.68 -49.48 -32.39
N THR A 308 23.56 -49.55 -31.39
CA THR A 308 24.76 -50.36 -31.08
C THR A 308 25.90 -50.24 -32.09
N ALA A 309 26.85 -49.33 -31.84
CA ALA A 309 28.27 -49.50 -32.21
C ALA A 309 29.19 -48.56 -31.42
N ILE A 310 30.13 -49.19 -30.71
CA ILE A 310 31.36 -48.65 -30.12
C ILE A 310 32.46 -48.69 -31.21
N PRO A 311 33.43 -47.76 -31.19
CA PRO A 311 34.85 -48.13 -30.98
C PRO A 311 35.46 -47.24 -29.87
N GLY A 312 36.29 -47.71 -28.94
CA GLY A 312 37.52 -48.51 -29.13
C GLY A 312 38.68 -47.53 -29.39
N GLU A 313 39.33 -47.03 -28.33
CA GLU A 313 40.69 -47.40 -27.85
C GLU A 313 41.86 -46.60 -28.46
N GLY A 314 42.81 -46.22 -27.59
CA GLY A 314 44.13 -45.63 -27.92
C GLY A 314 44.43 -44.39 -27.04
N SER A 315 45.06 -44.43 -25.85
CA SER A 315 46.35 -44.99 -25.37
C SER A 315 47.34 -43.86 -25.01
N GLY A 316 47.83 -43.90 -23.77
CA GLY A 316 49.09 -43.31 -23.27
C GLY A 316 49.12 -41.78 -23.08
N ILE A 317 49.82 -41.16 -22.11
CA ILE A 317 50.99 -41.56 -21.30
C ILE A 317 51.05 -40.67 -20.03
N ASN A 318 51.62 -41.24 -18.96
CA ASN A 318 51.99 -40.72 -17.64
C ASN A 318 52.63 -39.31 -17.52
N ALA A 319 52.45 -38.68 -16.35
CA ALA A 319 53.49 -38.25 -15.38
C ALA A 319 52.85 -37.39 -14.26
N THR A 320 52.64 -37.86 -13.02
CA THR A 320 53.53 -37.87 -11.83
C THR A 320 54.14 -36.53 -11.39
N HIS A 321 53.91 -36.20 -10.10
CA HIS A 321 54.76 -35.41 -9.17
C HIS A 321 54.94 -33.91 -9.50
N ASP A 322 54.73 -32.93 -8.60
CA ASP A 322 55.23 -32.79 -7.23
C ASP A 322 54.47 -31.69 -6.42
N GLN A 323 54.23 -31.97 -5.13
CA GLN A 323 54.32 -31.02 -4.01
C GLN A 323 55.81 -30.82 -3.66
N PRO A 324 56.30 -29.81 -2.89
CA PRO A 324 55.71 -29.17 -1.70
C PRO A 324 55.98 -27.63 -1.69
N SER A 325 55.70 -26.74 -0.73
CA SER A 325 55.95 -26.70 0.73
C SER A 325 55.39 -25.38 1.29
N THR A 326 54.86 -25.41 2.52
CA THR A 326 54.74 -24.28 3.46
C THR A 326 56.01 -24.16 4.35
N PRO A 327 56.08 -23.30 5.38
CA PRO A 327 56.02 -21.82 5.53
C PRO A 327 57.37 -21.30 6.12
N PRO A 328 57.53 -20.05 6.66
CA PRO A 328 57.28 -19.81 8.11
C PRO A 328 56.94 -18.33 8.53
N VAL A 329 56.14 -18.13 9.60
CA VAL A 329 56.50 -17.56 10.94
C VAL A 329 56.47 -16.02 11.11
N THR A 330 55.67 -15.61 12.12
CA THR A 330 55.50 -14.30 12.78
C THR A 330 56.73 -13.81 13.58
N PRO A 331 56.75 -12.55 14.06
CA PRO A 331 56.55 -12.35 15.51
C PRO A 331 55.74 -11.10 15.94
N LYS A 332 55.42 -11.11 17.25
CA LYS A 332 54.53 -10.29 18.10
C LYS A 332 55.16 -8.99 18.65
N LEU A 333 54.35 -8.29 19.48
CA LEU A 333 54.62 -7.36 20.61
C LEU A 333 54.56 -5.85 20.27
N ASN A 334 54.07 -4.93 21.09
CA ASN A 334 53.21 -4.86 22.29
C ASN A 334 53.03 -3.35 22.64
N SER A 335 52.05 -3.00 23.49
CA SER A 335 52.09 -1.86 24.45
C SER A 335 51.86 -0.45 23.86
N THR A 336 51.17 0.54 24.45
CA THR A 336 50.69 0.77 25.82
C THR A 336 49.69 1.94 25.85
N ASP A 337 48.92 1.96 26.94
CA ASP A 337 48.03 2.97 27.52
C ASP A 337 48.46 4.45 27.47
N CYS A 338 47.47 5.35 27.49
CA CYS A 338 47.34 6.36 28.55
C CYS A 338 45.96 7.04 28.57
N ALA A 339 45.49 7.28 29.80
CA ALA A 339 44.19 7.77 30.21
C ALA A 339 44.14 9.30 30.43
N ASN A 340 42.92 9.79 30.71
CA ASN A 340 42.49 10.94 31.54
C ASN A 340 41.52 11.86 30.76
N ALA A 341 40.31 12.26 31.17
CA ALA A 341 39.57 12.42 32.44
C ALA A 341 39.17 13.91 32.61
N ALA A 342 37.86 14.13 32.84
CA ALA A 342 37.23 15.24 33.59
C ALA A 342 37.30 16.68 32.99
N SER A 343 36.37 17.63 33.19
CA SER A 343 35.08 17.77 33.88
C SER A 343 34.56 19.23 33.69
N HIS A 344 33.28 19.49 34.09
CA HIS A 344 32.63 20.78 34.42
C HIS A 344 32.30 21.79 33.30
N ALA A 345 31.31 22.69 33.40
CA ALA A 345 30.03 22.87 34.12
C ALA A 345 29.49 24.28 33.74
N ASP A 346 28.19 24.52 33.98
CA ASP A 346 27.47 25.80 34.06
C ASP A 346 27.30 26.62 32.76
N GLY A 347 26.13 27.17 32.40
CA GLY A 347 24.97 27.60 33.16
C GLY A 347 24.70 29.07 32.82
N ARG A 348 23.53 29.43 32.26
CA ARG A 348 22.96 30.79 32.30
C ARG A 348 21.51 30.86 31.82
N THR A 349 20.65 31.13 32.79
CA THR A 349 19.25 31.63 32.72
C THR A 349 19.21 33.15 32.52
N PHE A 350 18.16 33.69 31.87
CA PHE A 350 17.50 34.99 32.17
C PHE A 350 16.14 35.00 31.42
N ARG A 351 14.98 34.93 32.11
CA ARG A 351 14.14 35.94 32.79
C ARG A 351 12.93 36.42 31.97
N THR A 352 11.80 36.41 32.68
CA THR A 352 10.40 36.73 32.36
C THR A 352 9.99 38.20 32.59
N ARG A 353 8.79 38.56 32.08
CA ARG A 353 7.73 39.55 32.50
C ARG A 353 7.56 40.80 31.62
N PRO A 354 6.40 41.53 31.68
CA PRO A 354 5.01 41.14 32.02
C PRO A 354 3.93 41.77 31.07
N GLY A 355 2.65 41.40 31.24
CA GLY A 355 1.49 42.03 30.59
C GLY A 355 0.70 43.00 31.48
N ILE A 356 -0.22 43.79 30.89
CA ILE A 356 -1.29 44.64 31.48
C ILE A 356 -2.39 44.83 30.38
N ALA A 357 -3.64 44.33 30.52
CA ALA A 357 -4.93 44.98 30.90
C ALA A 357 -5.30 46.27 30.08
N TYR A 358 -6.53 46.62 29.65
CA TYR A 358 -7.88 46.50 30.23
C TYR A 358 -9.02 46.96 29.24
N ARG A 359 -10.22 46.35 29.36
CA ARG A 359 -11.64 46.85 29.27
C ARG A 359 -12.26 47.65 28.09
N GLU A 360 -13.21 46.99 27.40
CA GLU A 360 -14.70 47.16 27.33
C GLU A 360 -15.42 48.54 27.19
N SER A 361 -16.40 48.62 26.27
CA SER A 361 -17.81 49.15 26.41
C SER A 361 -18.42 49.45 25.02
N LEU A 362 -19.53 48.84 24.54
CA LEU A 362 -20.99 48.92 24.85
C LEU A 362 -21.80 49.93 23.99
N GLY A 363 -22.95 49.47 23.50
CA GLY A 363 -24.10 50.24 22.95
C GLY A 363 -24.32 50.00 21.44
N GLY A 364 -25.39 49.37 20.92
CA GLY A 364 -26.84 49.47 21.21
C GLY A 364 -27.47 50.48 20.23
N GLY A 365 -28.56 50.28 19.46
CA GLY A 365 -29.56 49.23 19.25
C GLY A 365 -30.70 49.79 18.36
N ARG A 366 -31.68 48.93 18.00
CA ARG A 366 -33.03 49.17 17.37
C ARG A 366 -33.05 49.53 15.86
N SER A 367 -33.70 48.81 14.93
CA SER A 367 -35.03 48.14 14.79
C SER A 367 -36.07 48.98 14.03
N LYS A 368 -36.48 48.57 12.80
CA LYS A 368 -37.87 48.24 12.38
C LYS A 368 -38.04 47.98 10.85
N ARG A 369 -38.74 46.87 10.55
CA ARG A 369 -39.65 46.45 9.42
C ARG A 369 -39.99 47.49 8.32
N LYS A 370 -40.29 47.19 7.04
CA LYS A 370 -40.96 46.03 6.39
C LYS A 370 -40.87 46.14 4.83
N SER A 371 -40.57 45.01 4.15
CA SER A 371 -40.94 44.50 2.80
C SER A 371 -41.25 45.42 1.60
N ALA A 372 -40.54 45.22 0.46
CA ALA A 372 -41.09 44.71 -0.82
C ALA A 372 -40.03 44.65 -1.96
N GLY A 373 -40.05 43.57 -2.76
CA GLY A 373 -39.27 43.36 -3.99
C GLY A 373 -37.96 42.58 -3.77
N VAL A 374 -37.76 41.44 -4.43
CA VAL A 374 -36.53 40.63 -4.38
C VAL A 374 -35.67 40.92 -5.62
N PRO A 375 -34.59 41.70 -5.52
CA PRO A 375 -33.44 41.64 -6.40
C PRO A 375 -32.53 40.47 -5.95
N GLU A 376 -31.87 39.79 -6.89
CA GLU A 376 -30.78 38.86 -6.58
C GLU A 376 -29.75 39.56 -5.70
N ILE A 377 -29.69 39.14 -4.42
CA ILE A 377 -28.78 39.71 -3.44
C ILE A 377 -27.39 39.14 -3.77
N PRO A 378 -26.41 39.96 -4.21
CA PRO A 378 -25.04 39.49 -4.31
C PRO A 378 -24.58 38.96 -2.94
N PRO A 379 -23.83 37.86 -2.90
CA PRO A 379 -23.49 37.17 -1.66
C PRO A 379 -22.92 38.16 -0.63
N PRO A 380 -23.28 38.03 0.66
CA PRO A 380 -22.87 38.97 1.68
C PRO A 380 -21.35 39.07 1.70
N ARG A 381 -20.86 40.30 1.49
CA ARG A 381 -19.44 40.64 1.52
C ARG A 381 -18.87 40.20 2.86
N CYS A 382 -17.96 39.23 2.86
CA CYS A 382 -17.40 38.67 4.09
C CYS A 382 -16.30 39.53 4.72
N CYS A 383 -15.86 40.59 4.03
CA CYS A 383 -14.90 41.58 4.51
C CYS A 383 -15.58 42.95 4.74
N PRO A 384 -15.04 43.79 5.65
CA PRO A 384 -15.55 45.15 5.89
C PRO A 384 -15.62 46.00 4.62
N ALA A 385 -16.49 47.01 4.60
CA ALA A 385 -16.73 47.87 3.43
C ALA A 385 -15.45 48.63 2.99
N GLU A 386 -14.54 48.87 3.91
CA GLU A 386 -13.25 49.52 3.70
C GLU A 386 -12.28 48.67 2.86
N VAL A 387 -12.52 47.37 2.73
CA VAL A 387 -11.76 46.51 1.81
C VAL A 387 -12.31 46.71 0.39
N PRO A 388 -11.49 47.10 -0.61
CA PRO A 388 -11.96 47.31 -1.97
C PRO A 388 -12.45 46.01 -2.64
N ASP A 389 -13.53 46.08 -3.45
CA ASP A 389 -14.02 44.91 -4.22
C ASP A 389 -12.97 44.42 -5.23
N THR A 390 -12.14 45.34 -5.71
CA THR A 390 -11.01 45.03 -6.57
C THR A 390 -10.00 44.13 -5.87
N LEU A 391 -9.75 44.30 -4.57
CA LEU A 391 -8.87 43.40 -3.82
C LEU A 391 -9.50 42.01 -3.69
N LEU A 392 -10.78 41.92 -3.36
CA LEU A 392 -11.47 40.62 -3.24
C LEU A 392 -11.50 39.88 -4.59
N SER A 393 -11.86 40.59 -5.67
CA SER A 393 -11.87 40.03 -7.02
C SER A 393 -10.49 39.58 -7.50
N VAL A 394 -9.43 40.32 -7.16
CA VAL A 394 -8.07 39.92 -7.49
C VAL A 394 -7.63 38.74 -6.62
N LEU A 395 -8.00 38.69 -5.34
CA LEU A 395 -7.75 37.53 -4.47
C LEU A 395 -8.48 36.25 -4.90
N ASP A 396 -9.58 36.38 -5.66
CA ASP A 396 -10.27 35.22 -6.27
C ASP A 396 -9.66 34.79 -7.60
N ASN A 397 -8.81 35.62 -8.24
CA ASN A 397 -8.18 35.31 -9.52
C ASN A 397 -6.64 35.18 -9.42
N PRO A 398 -6.06 33.97 -9.56
CA PRO A 398 -4.62 33.74 -9.39
C PRO A 398 -3.74 34.55 -10.34
N TRP A 399 -4.24 34.83 -11.54
CA TRP A 399 -3.46 35.45 -12.63
C TRP A 399 -3.37 36.97 -12.54
N LYS A 400 -4.21 37.60 -11.70
CA LYS A 400 -4.26 39.06 -11.52
C LYS A 400 -3.51 39.55 -10.29
N PHE A 401 -3.00 38.64 -9.45
CA PHE A 401 -2.35 38.99 -8.19
C PHE A 401 -0.83 38.95 -8.33
N GLY A 402 -0.21 40.11 -8.57
CA GLY A 402 1.24 40.28 -8.74
C GLY A 402 1.91 41.09 -7.61
N PRO A 403 3.24 41.28 -7.66
CA PRO A 403 4.00 42.03 -6.66
C PRO A 403 3.51 43.47 -6.50
N GLU A 404 3.18 44.17 -7.60
CA GLU A 404 2.65 45.54 -7.52
C GLU A 404 1.29 45.57 -6.83
N THR A 405 0.45 44.56 -7.08
CA THR A 405 -0.88 44.42 -6.47
C THR A 405 -0.79 44.14 -4.98
N ALA A 406 0.18 43.31 -4.55
CA ALA A 406 0.44 43.03 -3.14
C ALA A 406 0.87 44.31 -2.39
N MET A 407 1.70 45.15 -2.99
CA MET A 407 2.09 46.45 -2.40
C MET A 407 0.92 47.42 -2.36
N GLN A 408 0.17 47.54 -3.47
CA GLN A 408 -0.98 48.45 -3.61
C GLN A 408 -2.05 48.21 -2.55
N PHE A 409 -2.30 46.96 -2.18
CA PHE A 409 -3.34 46.58 -1.22
C PHE A 409 -2.84 46.24 0.18
N SER A 410 -1.54 46.45 0.45
CA SER A 410 -0.94 46.24 1.78
C SER A 410 -1.66 46.97 2.94
N PRO A 411 -2.26 48.17 2.78
CA PRO A 411 -2.97 48.83 3.87
C PRO A 411 -4.29 48.14 4.30
N PHE A 412 -4.81 47.21 3.50
CA PHE A 412 -6.09 46.53 3.77
C PHE A 412 -5.91 45.13 4.38
N ILE A 413 -4.68 44.65 4.53
CA ILE A 413 -4.36 43.28 4.99
C ILE A 413 -4.98 42.99 6.36
N GLU A 414 -4.83 43.92 7.30
CA GLU A 414 -5.36 43.78 8.67
C GLU A 414 -6.90 43.79 8.72
N LYS A 415 -7.55 44.21 7.64
CA LYS A 415 -9.01 44.29 7.52
C LYS A 415 -9.62 43.10 6.76
N LEU A 416 -8.79 42.19 6.22
CA LEU A 416 -9.28 40.99 5.54
C LEU A 416 -9.81 39.97 6.55
N CYS A 417 -10.89 39.28 6.20
CA CYS A 417 -11.34 38.11 6.96
C CYS A 417 -10.32 36.97 6.85
N ARG A 418 -10.36 36.02 7.80
CA ARG A 418 -9.38 34.93 7.89
C ARG A 418 -9.22 34.12 6.59
N PRO A 419 -10.28 33.76 5.83
CA PRO A 419 -10.14 33.11 4.53
C PRO A 419 -9.34 33.93 3.50
N HIS A 420 -9.69 35.21 3.31
CA HIS A 420 -8.98 36.06 2.34
C HIS A 420 -7.55 36.39 2.76
N LEU A 421 -7.29 36.49 4.07
CA LEU A 421 -5.93 36.65 4.60
C LEU A 421 -5.06 35.42 4.32
N GLN A 422 -5.63 34.21 4.39
CA GLN A 422 -4.92 32.97 4.02
C GLN A 422 -4.61 32.92 2.52
N VAL A 423 -5.57 33.29 1.67
CA VAL A 423 -5.36 33.36 0.21
C VAL A 423 -4.27 34.38 -0.13
N LEU A 424 -4.30 35.55 0.51
CA LEU A 424 -3.27 36.57 0.37
C LEU A 424 -1.89 36.04 0.79
N ALA A 425 -1.78 35.40 1.96
CA ALA A 425 -0.52 34.88 2.48
C ALA A 425 0.10 33.79 1.59
N VAL A 426 -0.73 32.91 1.01
CA VAL A 426 -0.27 31.89 0.06
C VAL A 426 0.30 32.56 -1.20
N ARG A 427 -0.37 33.59 -1.72
CA ARG A 427 0.05 34.28 -2.94
C ARG A 427 1.28 35.15 -2.74
N THR A 428 1.39 35.89 -1.63
CA THR A 428 2.59 36.69 -1.33
C THR A 428 3.79 35.81 -1.01
N SER A 429 3.59 34.63 -0.41
CA SER A 429 4.66 33.65 -0.23
C SER A 429 5.17 33.14 -1.59
N ALA A 430 4.27 32.82 -2.53
CA ALA A 430 4.65 32.38 -3.88
C ALA A 430 5.45 33.45 -4.64
N ILE A 431 5.10 34.74 -4.46
CA ILE A 431 5.86 35.87 -5.03
C ILE A 431 7.25 35.99 -4.38
N ALA A 432 7.35 35.91 -3.05
CA ALA A 432 8.63 35.98 -2.34
C ALA A 432 9.58 34.82 -2.72
N PHE A 433 9.04 33.62 -2.97
CA PHE A 433 9.81 32.49 -3.48
C PHE A 433 10.29 32.71 -4.93
N ALA A 434 9.50 33.36 -5.78
CA ALA A 434 9.89 33.70 -7.14
C ALA A 434 10.97 34.81 -7.20
N GLU A 435 10.92 35.80 -6.29
CA GLU A 435 11.95 36.85 -6.18
C GLU A 435 13.27 36.32 -5.61
N GLN A 436 13.24 35.38 -4.64
CA GLN A 436 14.46 34.73 -4.13
C GLN A 436 15.16 33.85 -5.17
N ALA A 437 14.42 33.29 -6.14
CA ALA A 437 15.00 32.54 -7.24
C ALA A 437 15.73 33.44 -8.27
N ASN A 438 15.40 34.74 -8.31
CA ASN A 438 15.94 35.70 -9.28
C ASN A 438 16.92 36.75 -8.69
N GLY A 439 17.18 36.74 -7.38
CA GLY A 439 18.02 37.73 -6.70
C GLY A 439 19.51 37.36 -6.56
N THR A 440 20.35 37.71 -7.55
CA THR A 440 21.82 37.74 -7.41
C THR A 440 22.27 38.96 -6.59
N ASN A 441 22.80 38.75 -5.39
CA ASN A 441 23.57 39.78 -4.67
C ASN A 441 25.07 39.55 -4.86
N ARG A 442 25.70 40.36 -5.72
CA ARG A 442 27.15 40.52 -5.85
C ARG A 442 27.50 41.97 -5.45
N PRO A 443 28.55 42.24 -4.65
CA PRO A 443 28.83 43.58 -4.19
C PRO A 443 29.51 44.45 -5.25
N VAL A 444 28.95 45.64 -5.40
CA VAL A 444 29.47 46.94 -5.89
C VAL A 444 30.92 46.99 -6.41
N ARG A 445 31.07 47.33 -7.70
CA ARG A 445 32.20 48.13 -8.19
C ARG A 445 31.72 49.18 -9.22
N ARG A 446 32.30 50.37 -9.09
CA ARG A 446 31.87 51.68 -9.61
C ARG A 446 31.97 51.85 -11.15
N ARG A 447 31.02 52.64 -11.70
CA ARG A 447 31.07 53.70 -12.76
C ARG A 447 31.92 53.43 -14.04
N ALA A 448 31.54 53.80 -15.28
CA ALA A 448 30.53 54.72 -15.84
C ALA A 448 30.40 54.48 -17.36
N SER A 449 29.35 55.09 -17.98
CA SER A 449 29.21 55.57 -19.38
C SER A 449 29.27 54.51 -20.51
N SER A 450 28.45 54.49 -21.56
CA SER A 450 27.43 55.39 -22.13
C SER A 450 26.78 54.65 -23.33
N LEU A 451 25.47 54.85 -23.54
CA LEU A 451 24.74 54.62 -24.82
C LEU A 451 25.11 55.75 -25.84
N PRO A 452 24.79 55.71 -27.16
CA PRO A 452 23.62 55.12 -27.84
C PRO A 452 23.94 54.24 -29.09
N ASP A 453 23.13 53.24 -29.46
CA ASP A 453 21.93 53.25 -30.33
C ASP A 453 22.19 53.72 -31.79
N ILE A 454 21.81 52.86 -32.78
CA ILE A 454 21.39 53.17 -34.17
C ILE A 454 21.38 51.89 -35.08
N SER A 455 20.17 51.60 -35.61
CA SER A 455 19.76 51.02 -36.91
C SER A 455 20.12 49.58 -37.35
N GLN A 456 19.06 48.85 -37.75
CA GLN A 456 19.01 47.67 -38.67
C GLN A 456 19.36 48.06 -40.15
N PRO A 457 19.23 47.22 -41.22
CA PRO A 457 18.90 45.77 -41.36
C PRO A 457 19.72 44.96 -42.43
N ASP A 458 19.35 43.67 -42.56
CA ASP A 458 19.32 42.79 -43.76
C ASP A 458 20.46 41.84 -44.20
N VAL A 459 19.99 40.63 -44.60
CA VAL A 459 20.47 39.63 -45.60
C VAL A 459 20.74 38.18 -45.09
N LEU A 460 19.85 37.26 -45.54
CA LEU A 460 19.84 35.77 -45.52
C LEU A 460 20.94 35.12 -46.40
N PRO A 461 21.09 33.76 -46.56
CA PRO A 461 20.79 32.59 -45.71
C PRO A 461 21.95 31.54 -45.67
N LYS A 462 22.08 30.70 -44.62
CA LYS A 462 22.87 29.43 -44.69
C LYS A 462 22.27 28.26 -43.89
N ARG A 463 21.90 27.21 -44.63
CA ARG A 463 21.90 25.74 -44.39
C ARG A 463 21.74 25.21 -42.93
N PRO A 464 20.74 24.33 -42.63
CA PRO A 464 20.59 23.78 -41.29
C PRO A 464 21.58 22.63 -41.02
N ARG A 465 22.28 22.73 -39.88
CA ARG A 465 23.08 21.65 -39.28
C ARG A 465 22.17 20.74 -38.47
N LEU A 466 22.49 19.44 -38.50
CA LEU A 466 21.93 18.39 -37.67
C LEU A 466 22.24 18.69 -36.19
N GLY A 467 21.23 18.67 -35.33
CA GLY A 467 21.40 18.67 -33.87
C GLY A 467 21.04 19.97 -33.17
N GLU A 468 19.75 20.24 -33.02
CA GLU A 468 19.22 21.11 -31.96
C GLU A 468 18.03 20.42 -31.28
N PRO A 469 17.86 20.54 -29.94
CA PRO A 469 16.78 19.89 -29.21
C PRO A 469 15.44 20.48 -29.63
N LEU A 470 14.48 19.61 -29.96
CA LEU A 470 13.11 20.00 -30.26
C LEU A 470 12.52 20.81 -29.10
N SER A 471 12.08 22.02 -29.43
CA SER A 471 11.32 22.93 -28.58
C SER A 471 10.10 22.23 -27.97
N LEU A 472 10.04 22.16 -26.64
CA LEU A 472 8.84 21.82 -25.88
C LEU A 472 7.84 22.99 -26.05
N SER A 473 6.97 22.86 -27.04
CA SER A 473 5.88 23.80 -27.31
C SER A 473 4.81 23.66 -26.23
N THR A 474 4.56 24.73 -25.48
CA THR A 474 3.63 24.80 -24.34
C THR A 474 2.16 25.02 -24.75
N ASN A 475 1.68 24.31 -25.78
CA ASN A 475 0.26 24.33 -26.15
C ASN A 475 -0.38 22.94 -25.99
N THR A 476 -0.98 22.71 -24.82
CA THR A 476 -1.46 21.44 -24.25
C THR A 476 -2.85 21.01 -24.73
N MET A 477 -3.16 21.16 -26.03
CA MET A 477 -4.48 20.78 -26.59
C MET A 477 -4.39 19.87 -27.82
N THR A 478 -3.19 19.58 -28.33
CA THR A 478 -3.05 18.83 -29.59
C THR A 478 -2.99 17.33 -29.34
N ARG A 479 -3.82 16.59 -30.08
CA ARG A 479 -3.77 15.13 -30.15
C ARG A 479 -2.38 14.69 -30.63
N PRO A 480 -1.69 13.77 -29.93
CA PRO A 480 -0.43 13.25 -30.41
C PRO A 480 -0.62 12.52 -31.74
N ILE A 481 0.31 12.69 -32.67
CA ILE A 481 0.26 12.03 -33.98
C ILE A 481 1.07 10.74 -33.90
N HIS A 482 0.47 9.63 -34.31
CA HIS A 482 1.17 8.36 -34.45
C HIS A 482 2.22 8.44 -35.56
N ASP A 483 3.49 8.51 -35.16
CA ASP A 483 4.64 8.68 -36.05
C ASP A 483 5.13 7.33 -36.59
N ARG A 484 4.32 6.76 -37.48
CA ARG A 484 4.54 5.44 -38.09
C ARG A 484 5.95 5.28 -38.68
N ILE A 485 6.51 6.35 -39.24
CA ILE A 485 7.81 6.29 -39.91
C ILE A 485 8.94 6.19 -38.89
N ASN A 486 8.93 7.05 -37.86
CA ASN A 486 9.97 7.02 -36.84
C ASN A 486 9.85 5.79 -35.93
N ASP A 487 8.63 5.35 -35.61
CA ASP A 487 8.40 4.14 -34.82
C ASP A 487 8.96 2.91 -35.54
N ASP A 488 8.72 2.77 -36.86
CA ASP A 488 9.31 1.70 -37.67
C ASP A 488 10.84 1.80 -37.77
N ARG A 489 11.40 3.00 -37.89
CA ARG A 489 12.85 3.20 -37.87
C ARG A 489 13.45 2.74 -36.54
N TYR A 490 12.85 3.15 -35.42
CA TYR A 490 13.29 2.77 -34.07
C TYR A 490 13.21 1.26 -33.89
N ARG A 491 12.09 0.63 -34.28
CA ARG A 491 11.94 -0.84 -34.26
C ARG A 491 13.01 -1.55 -35.09
N ARG A 492 13.26 -1.08 -36.32
CA ARG A 492 14.30 -1.67 -37.19
C ARG A 492 15.70 -1.56 -36.59
N GLN A 493 16.00 -0.43 -35.94
CA GLN A 493 17.27 -0.23 -35.28
C GLN A 493 17.48 -1.23 -34.13
N VAL A 494 16.50 -1.35 -33.22
CA VAL A 494 16.58 -2.32 -32.11
C VAL A 494 16.68 -3.77 -32.64
N LEU A 495 15.89 -4.10 -33.67
CA LEU A 495 15.96 -5.43 -34.28
C LEU A 495 17.32 -5.71 -34.92
N ALA A 496 17.96 -4.71 -35.54
CA ALA A 496 19.30 -4.86 -36.09
C ALA A 496 20.35 -5.07 -34.99
N GLU A 497 20.26 -4.32 -33.88
CA GLU A 497 21.12 -4.48 -32.70
C GLU A 497 20.98 -5.87 -32.07
N LEU A 498 19.75 -6.37 -31.93
CA LEU A 498 19.47 -7.72 -31.42
C LEU A 498 20.02 -8.82 -32.34
N ARG A 499 19.88 -8.67 -33.66
CA ARG A 499 20.45 -9.61 -34.64
C ARG A 499 21.97 -9.61 -34.63
N GLU A 500 22.59 -8.44 -34.47
CA GLU A 500 24.04 -8.31 -34.31
C GLU A 500 24.51 -9.04 -33.05
N LYS A 501 23.83 -8.79 -31.91
CA LYS A 501 24.13 -9.46 -30.64
C LYS A 501 23.99 -10.97 -30.72
N ALA A 502 22.93 -11.47 -31.36
CA ALA A 502 22.72 -12.91 -31.56
C ALA A 502 23.81 -13.56 -32.42
N ARG A 503 24.33 -12.88 -33.45
CA ARG A 503 25.45 -13.38 -34.26
C ARG A 503 26.77 -13.45 -33.49
N ASN A 504 26.96 -12.56 -32.52
CA ASN A 504 28.18 -12.44 -31.74
C ASN A 504 28.16 -13.28 -30.44
N ALA A 505 27.04 -13.93 -30.13
CA ALA A 505 26.90 -14.72 -28.91
C ALA A 505 27.75 -16.00 -28.99
N THR A 506 28.70 -16.16 -28.06
CA THR A 506 29.41 -17.42 -27.84
C THR A 506 28.55 -18.37 -27.00
N SER A 507 28.60 -19.65 -27.34
CA SER A 507 27.61 -20.73 -27.10
C SER A 507 27.32 -21.14 -25.64
N SER A 508 27.27 -20.22 -24.68
CA SER A 508 26.79 -20.51 -23.32
C SER A 508 25.43 -19.86 -23.07
N PRO A 509 24.33 -20.52 -23.50
CA PRO A 509 23.00 -20.05 -23.19
C PRO A 509 22.78 -20.05 -21.69
N GLY A 510 22.17 -18.99 -21.16
CA GLY A 510 21.62 -19.05 -19.81
C GLY A 510 21.57 -17.76 -19.01
N SER A 511 21.73 -16.58 -19.62
CA SER A 511 21.49 -15.31 -18.91
C SER A 511 20.03 -14.84 -19.01
N HIS A 512 19.59 -13.98 -18.10
CA HIS A 512 18.26 -13.34 -18.17
C HIS A 512 18.11 -12.48 -19.42
N GLY A 513 19.16 -11.74 -19.76
CA GLY A 513 19.22 -10.86 -20.92
C GLY A 513 19.09 -11.63 -22.21
N GLU A 514 19.83 -12.72 -22.39
CA GLU A 514 19.79 -13.52 -23.61
C GLU A 514 18.39 -14.09 -23.90
N GLY A 515 17.72 -14.65 -22.91
CA GLY A 515 16.35 -15.16 -23.08
C GLY A 515 15.35 -14.04 -23.41
N THR A 516 15.51 -12.88 -22.78
CA THR A 516 14.67 -11.69 -23.04
C THR A 516 14.92 -11.14 -24.44
N ASP A 517 16.18 -10.98 -24.82
CA ASP A 517 16.62 -10.45 -26.11
C ASP A 517 16.13 -11.35 -27.26
N GLU A 518 16.23 -12.67 -27.10
CA GLU A 518 15.76 -13.62 -28.10
C GLU A 518 14.23 -13.57 -28.27
N LEU A 519 13.49 -13.50 -27.17
CA LEU A 519 12.03 -13.38 -27.23
C LEU A 519 11.60 -12.06 -27.87
N VAL A 520 12.18 -10.93 -27.42
CA VAL A 520 11.90 -9.60 -27.97
C VAL A 520 12.29 -9.55 -29.45
N ARG A 521 13.42 -10.14 -29.85
CA ARG A 521 13.83 -10.24 -31.26
C ARG A 521 12.75 -10.95 -32.08
N LYS A 522 12.30 -12.14 -31.67
CA LYS A 522 11.25 -12.90 -32.38
C LYS A 522 9.94 -12.10 -32.50
N LEU A 523 9.55 -11.40 -31.44
CA LEU A 523 8.36 -10.54 -31.47
C LEU A 523 8.54 -9.40 -32.48
N LEU A 524 9.66 -8.66 -32.40
CA LEU A 524 9.94 -7.52 -33.26
C LEU A 524 10.08 -7.89 -34.76
N GLU A 525 10.35 -9.15 -35.08
CA GLU A 525 10.39 -9.64 -36.48
C GLU A 525 9.02 -9.71 -37.14
N HIS A 526 7.95 -9.88 -36.36
CA HIS A 526 6.60 -10.10 -36.87
C HIS A 526 5.58 -9.08 -36.35
N ILE A 527 5.99 -8.21 -35.43
CA ILE A 527 5.14 -7.18 -34.85
C ILE A 527 4.70 -6.15 -35.91
N LYS A 528 3.44 -5.71 -35.80
CA LYS A 528 2.85 -4.73 -36.73
C LYS A 528 2.55 -3.43 -36.00
N GLN A 529 2.43 -2.33 -36.74
CA GLN A 529 1.93 -1.09 -36.18
C GLN A 529 0.42 -1.18 -35.91
N PRO A 530 -0.10 -0.49 -34.88
CA PRO A 530 -1.51 -0.49 -34.57
C PRO A 530 -2.34 0.18 -35.67
N SER A 531 -3.57 -0.31 -35.83
CA SER A 531 -4.65 0.47 -36.42
C SER A 531 -5.07 1.56 -35.46
N THR A 532 -5.07 2.83 -35.91
CA THR A 532 -5.48 3.99 -35.12
C THR A 532 -6.78 4.63 -35.62
N ASP A 533 -7.31 4.15 -36.74
CA ASP A 533 -8.54 4.66 -37.34
C ASP A 533 -9.71 3.76 -36.97
N SER A 534 -10.67 4.30 -36.22
CA SER A 534 -11.89 3.61 -35.82
C SER A 534 -12.80 3.26 -37.01
N LYS A 535 -12.59 3.88 -38.18
CA LYS A 535 -13.30 3.54 -39.42
C LYS A 535 -12.79 2.25 -40.05
N CYS A 536 -11.58 1.81 -39.69
CA CYS A 536 -10.94 0.59 -40.19
C CYS A 536 -11.14 -0.63 -39.26
N GLY A 537 -12.05 -0.53 -38.29
CA GLY A 537 -12.29 -1.52 -37.24
C GLY A 537 -12.02 -0.96 -35.84
N ALA A 538 -12.03 -1.83 -34.82
CA ALA A 538 -11.67 -1.42 -33.47
C ALA A 538 -10.22 -0.88 -33.45
N ALA A 539 -10.03 0.33 -32.94
CA ALA A 539 -8.71 0.93 -32.82
C ALA A 539 -7.86 0.10 -31.85
N GLU A 540 -6.63 -0.20 -32.24
CA GLU A 540 -5.70 -1.03 -31.47
C GLU A 540 -4.82 -0.18 -30.53
N ALA A 541 -4.76 1.14 -30.78
CA ALA A 541 -4.17 2.16 -29.93
C ALA A 541 -4.95 3.48 -30.11
N LEU A 542 -5.11 4.23 -29.01
CA LEU A 542 -5.89 5.47 -28.97
C LEU A 542 -4.96 6.66 -28.73
N PHE A 543 -4.73 7.47 -29.75
CA PHE A 543 -3.98 8.72 -29.61
C PHE A 543 -4.97 9.86 -29.34
N CYS A 544 -4.93 10.42 -28.14
CA CYS A 544 -5.99 11.27 -27.60
C CYS A 544 -5.45 12.60 -27.07
N THR A 545 -6.28 13.64 -27.10
CA THR A 545 -6.08 14.81 -26.23
C THR A 545 -6.27 14.40 -24.76
N GLY A 546 -5.86 15.27 -23.83
CA GLY A 546 -6.10 15.04 -22.41
C GLY A 546 -7.58 14.87 -22.05
N ASP A 547 -8.46 15.64 -22.69
CA ASP A 547 -9.89 15.59 -22.42
C ASP A 547 -10.55 14.35 -23.02
N GLU A 548 -10.15 13.94 -24.23
CA GLU A 548 -10.59 12.68 -24.84
C GLU A 548 -10.18 11.48 -24.00
N ALA A 549 -8.92 11.46 -23.54
CA ALA A 549 -8.42 10.41 -22.67
C ALA A 549 -9.19 10.38 -21.34
N ARG A 550 -9.48 11.54 -20.75
CA ARG A 550 -10.27 11.63 -19.51
C ARG A 550 -11.67 11.05 -19.73
N MET A 551 -12.35 11.44 -20.81
CA MET A 551 -13.68 10.90 -21.13
C MET A 551 -13.65 9.38 -21.27
N LEU A 552 -12.66 8.83 -21.98
CA LEU A 552 -12.52 7.37 -22.15
C LEU A 552 -12.29 6.65 -20.83
N VAL A 553 -11.39 7.20 -19.99
CA VAL A 553 -11.08 6.61 -18.68
C VAL A 553 -12.25 6.70 -17.71
N GLU A 554 -13.10 7.74 -17.79
CA GLU A 554 -14.26 7.91 -16.90
C GLU A 554 -15.53 7.15 -17.36
N SER A 555 -15.67 6.87 -18.67
CA SER A 555 -16.91 6.29 -19.25
C SER A 555 -16.95 4.75 -19.29
N ALA A 556 -16.07 4.08 -18.54
CA ALA A 556 -15.80 2.65 -18.52
C ALA A 556 -14.92 2.12 -19.67
N SER A 557 -14.20 1.02 -19.39
CA SER A 557 -12.92 0.58 -19.97
C SER A 557 -12.76 0.79 -21.49
N PRO A 558 -11.68 1.43 -21.97
CA PRO A 558 -11.38 1.63 -23.40
C PRO A 558 -11.05 0.34 -24.17
N GLY A 559 -11.07 -0.83 -23.53
CA GLY A 559 -10.78 -2.13 -24.12
C GLY A 559 -9.37 -2.61 -23.76
N ASP A 560 -8.70 -3.34 -24.65
CA ASP A 560 -7.27 -3.70 -24.51
C ASP A 560 -6.36 -2.69 -25.26
N ALA A 561 -6.90 -1.55 -25.70
CA ALA A 561 -6.19 -0.57 -26.50
C ALA A 561 -5.50 0.49 -25.62
N PRO A 562 -4.16 0.61 -25.67
CA PRO A 562 -3.46 1.63 -24.90
C PRO A 562 -3.88 3.04 -25.32
N ILE A 563 -3.99 3.95 -24.33
CA ILE A 563 -4.23 5.37 -24.58
C ILE A 563 -2.90 6.12 -24.54
N ILE A 564 -2.60 6.88 -25.59
CA ILE A 564 -1.42 7.72 -25.70
C ILE A 564 -1.85 9.19 -25.73
N THR A 565 -1.27 9.97 -24.83
CA THR A 565 -1.48 11.42 -24.73
C THR A 565 -0.14 12.16 -24.71
N GLU A 566 -0.17 13.48 -24.85
CA GLU A 566 1.03 14.33 -24.79
C GLU A 566 0.80 15.54 -23.88
N GLY A 567 1.84 15.94 -23.14
CA GLY A 567 1.81 17.13 -22.30
C GLY A 567 0.86 17.06 -21.11
N GLN A 568 0.49 15.86 -20.64
CA GLN A 568 -0.48 15.68 -19.55
C GLN A 568 0.14 15.74 -18.15
N GLN A 569 1.47 15.74 -18.04
CA GLN A 569 2.15 15.89 -16.76
C GLN A 569 2.37 17.35 -16.40
N GLN A 570 2.09 17.66 -15.13
CA GLN A 570 2.23 19.00 -14.57
C GLN A 570 3.70 19.34 -14.23
N LEU A 571 4.53 18.32 -13.99
CA LEU A 571 5.95 18.48 -13.71
C LEU A 571 6.67 19.09 -14.92
N GLN A 572 7.39 20.18 -14.67
CA GLN A 572 8.27 20.80 -15.65
C GLN A 572 9.73 20.63 -15.21
N TRP A 573 10.56 20.17 -16.14
CA TRP A 573 12.01 20.17 -15.98
C TRP A 573 12.56 21.56 -16.28
N GLY A 574 13.62 21.97 -15.59
CA GLY A 574 14.37 23.17 -15.95
C GLY A 574 14.96 23.04 -17.36
N LYS A 575 15.18 24.16 -18.04
CA LYS A 575 15.68 24.16 -19.43
C LYS A 575 17.19 23.94 -19.54
N ASP A 576 17.92 24.17 -18.44
CA ASP A 576 19.38 24.26 -18.46
C ASP A 576 20.10 22.90 -18.41
N GLU A 577 19.40 21.84 -18.03
CA GLU A 577 19.96 20.49 -17.89
C GLU A 577 18.99 19.42 -18.37
N ARG A 578 19.52 18.26 -18.79
CA ARG A 578 18.68 17.10 -19.11
C ARG A 578 17.96 16.55 -17.86
N PRO A 579 16.72 16.04 -17.99
CA PRO A 579 15.93 15.49 -16.88
C PRO A 579 16.65 14.52 -15.93
N ILE A 580 17.50 13.62 -16.45
CA ILE A 580 18.26 12.66 -15.62
C ILE A 580 19.19 13.37 -14.62
N VAL A 581 19.87 14.43 -15.05
CA VAL A 581 20.75 15.23 -14.16
C VAL A 581 19.91 15.89 -13.06
N GLN A 582 18.77 16.46 -13.44
CA GLN A 582 17.86 17.12 -12.50
C GLN A 582 17.23 16.13 -11.51
N LEU A 583 16.91 14.90 -11.94
CA LEU A 583 16.43 13.84 -11.06
C LEU A 583 17.46 13.54 -9.96
N PHE A 584 18.73 13.30 -10.32
CA PHE A 584 19.78 13.01 -9.33
C PHE A 584 20.04 14.18 -8.38
N ARG A 585 19.91 15.43 -8.86
CA ARG A 585 19.99 16.61 -8.00
C ARG A 585 18.88 16.61 -6.93
N ARG A 586 17.66 16.18 -7.29
CA ARG A 586 16.49 16.16 -6.40
C ARG A 586 16.48 14.97 -5.43
N MET A 587 17.13 13.87 -5.79
CA MET A 587 17.02 12.60 -5.05
C MET A 587 17.59 12.64 -3.63
N GLY A 588 18.66 13.41 -3.41
CA GLY A 588 19.40 13.39 -2.14
C GLY A 588 19.88 11.98 -1.76
N ALA A 589 20.35 11.81 -0.51
CA ALA A 589 20.60 10.53 0.14
C ALA A 589 21.25 9.44 -0.76
N LEU A 590 22.38 9.76 -1.40
CA LEU A 590 23.01 8.89 -2.40
C LEU A 590 23.61 7.60 -1.81
N GLU A 591 23.67 7.50 -0.48
CA GLU A 591 24.00 6.28 0.26
C GLU A 591 22.91 5.21 0.23
N LYS A 592 21.66 5.57 -0.12
CA LYS A 592 20.57 4.62 -0.28
C LYS A 592 20.86 3.63 -1.40
N THR A 593 20.28 2.44 -1.31
CA THR A 593 20.46 1.38 -2.30
C THR A 593 19.19 1.11 -3.09
N VAL A 594 19.35 0.67 -4.34
CA VAL A 594 18.28 0.29 -5.26
C VAL A 594 18.61 -1.03 -5.97
N SER A 595 17.57 -1.77 -6.36
CA SER A 595 17.70 -2.95 -7.23
C SER A 595 17.96 -2.52 -8.66
N VAL A 596 19.03 -3.03 -9.25
CA VAL A 596 19.44 -2.79 -10.65
C VAL A 596 19.41 -4.11 -11.39
N GLN A 597 18.62 -4.18 -12.46
CA GLN A 597 18.60 -5.33 -13.36
C GLN A 597 19.83 -5.32 -14.26
N ILE A 598 20.47 -6.48 -14.35
CA ILE A 598 21.72 -6.68 -15.10
C ILE A 598 21.52 -7.87 -16.05
N PRO A 599 21.48 -7.64 -17.38
CA PRO A 599 21.16 -8.68 -18.36
C PRO A 599 22.07 -9.90 -18.36
N SER A 600 23.36 -9.73 -18.08
CA SER A 600 24.39 -10.79 -18.11
C SER A 600 24.22 -11.84 -17.01
N ARG A 601 23.38 -11.58 -16.01
CA ARG A 601 23.18 -12.49 -14.87
C ARG A 601 22.54 -13.80 -15.30
N LYS A 602 22.98 -14.89 -14.68
CA LYS A 602 22.45 -16.23 -14.92
C LYS A 602 20.95 -16.28 -14.62
N SER A 603 20.19 -16.92 -15.51
CA SER A 603 18.75 -17.14 -15.40
C SER A 603 18.33 -17.89 -14.13
N THR A 604 19.24 -18.66 -13.53
CA THR A 604 19.05 -19.39 -12.28
C THR A 604 19.21 -18.54 -11.02
N THR A 605 19.69 -17.30 -11.14
CA THR A 605 19.83 -16.35 -10.02
C THR A 605 18.84 -15.20 -10.17
N ARG A 606 18.76 -14.30 -9.17
CA ARG A 606 17.96 -13.07 -9.31
C ARG A 606 18.50 -12.22 -10.46
N SER A 607 17.61 -11.66 -11.28
CA SER A 607 17.95 -10.79 -12.41
C SER A 607 18.53 -9.43 -11.99
N CYS A 608 18.47 -9.09 -10.70
CA CYS A 608 18.97 -7.84 -10.16
C CYS A 608 20.14 -7.99 -9.16
N GLU A 609 20.86 -6.89 -8.99
CA GLU A 609 21.83 -6.63 -7.92
C GLU A 609 21.45 -5.37 -7.16
N VAL A 610 21.92 -5.26 -5.92
CA VAL A 610 21.75 -4.05 -5.11
C VAL A 610 22.92 -3.12 -5.39
N ARG A 611 22.64 -1.88 -5.79
CA ARG A 611 23.63 -0.80 -6.01
C ARG A 611 23.27 0.43 -5.20
N THR A 612 24.26 1.22 -4.83
CA THR A 612 24.05 2.53 -4.20
C THR A 612 23.58 3.55 -5.24
N MET A 613 22.82 4.55 -4.80
CA MET A 613 22.43 5.65 -5.67
C MET A 613 23.64 6.49 -6.12
N SER A 614 24.74 6.49 -5.36
CA SER A 614 26.04 7.05 -5.78
C SER A 614 26.59 6.32 -7.02
N GLU A 615 26.67 4.98 -7.00
CA GLU A 615 27.11 4.19 -8.16
C GLU A 615 26.19 4.38 -9.37
N VAL A 616 24.87 4.39 -9.13
CA VAL A 616 23.88 4.61 -10.21
C VAL A 616 24.02 6.02 -10.78
N ARG A 617 24.19 7.05 -9.96
CA ARG A 617 24.43 8.42 -10.43
C ARG A 617 25.71 8.53 -11.21
N GLU A 618 26.82 8.02 -10.66
CA GLU A 618 28.11 8.02 -11.32
C GLU A 618 27.96 7.37 -12.68
N ARG A 619 27.33 6.19 -12.75
CA ARG A 619 27.03 5.52 -14.01
C ARG A 619 26.20 6.43 -14.92
N PHE A 620 25.01 6.84 -14.57
CA PHE A 620 24.16 7.55 -15.52
C PHE A 620 24.70 8.93 -15.95
N LEU A 621 25.60 9.56 -15.18
CA LEU A 621 26.16 10.87 -15.50
C LEU A 621 27.54 10.85 -16.19
N THR A 622 28.28 9.74 -16.13
CA THR A 622 29.54 9.63 -16.88
C THR A 622 29.28 9.16 -18.30
N LEU A 623 29.60 10.04 -19.25
CA LEU A 623 29.60 9.77 -20.69
C LEU A 623 30.86 8.97 -21.02
N ASP A 624 30.82 7.67 -20.78
CA ASP A 624 31.85 6.76 -21.30
C ASP A 624 31.27 6.05 -22.53
N GLU A 625 31.68 6.53 -23.70
CA GLU A 625 31.27 6.01 -25.01
C GLU A 625 31.69 4.54 -25.22
N ASN A 626 32.62 4.02 -24.39
CA ASN A 626 33.07 2.63 -24.39
C ASN A 626 32.26 1.71 -23.48
N ARG A 627 31.09 2.16 -22.98
CA ARG A 627 30.35 1.36 -22.00
C ARG A 627 29.80 0.06 -22.57
N THR A 628 30.30 -0.98 -21.91
CA THR A 628 30.03 -2.41 -21.93
C THR A 628 28.63 -2.79 -22.39
N GLY A 629 28.50 -3.90 -23.13
CA GLY A 629 27.24 -4.54 -23.55
C GLY A 629 26.37 -5.10 -22.40
N GLU A 630 26.36 -4.44 -21.26
CA GLU A 630 25.64 -4.76 -20.03
C GLU A 630 24.87 -3.52 -19.54
N PRO A 631 23.74 -3.19 -20.18
CA PRO A 631 22.95 -2.00 -19.83
C PRO A 631 22.24 -2.20 -18.48
N TRP A 632 22.19 -1.15 -17.64
CA TRP A 632 21.46 -1.17 -16.36
C TRP A 632 20.00 -0.73 -16.53
N ASN A 633 19.09 -1.40 -15.84
CA ASN A 633 17.67 -1.03 -15.77
C ASN A 633 17.18 -1.00 -14.32
N ILE A 634 16.53 0.10 -13.94
CA ILE A 634 16.04 0.36 -12.59
C ILE A 634 14.54 0.64 -12.70
N LEU A 635 13.73 -0.27 -12.17
CA LEU A 635 12.27 -0.21 -12.23
C LEU A 635 11.63 0.25 -10.91
N ASP A 636 12.32 0.03 -9.79
CA ASP A 636 11.76 0.22 -8.43
C ASP A 636 12.33 1.48 -7.74
N LEU A 637 12.54 2.56 -8.50
CA LEU A 637 13.15 3.77 -7.96
C LEU A 637 12.08 4.69 -7.34
N GLN A 638 12.20 4.92 -6.04
CA GLN A 638 11.36 5.87 -5.31
C GLN A 638 11.43 7.27 -5.93
N SER A 639 10.27 7.89 -6.16
CA SER A 639 10.19 9.23 -6.74
C SER A 639 10.58 10.32 -5.72
N PRO A 640 11.64 11.12 -5.99
CA PRO A 640 11.98 12.29 -5.18
C PRO A 640 11.17 13.54 -5.58
N LEU A 641 10.21 13.38 -6.48
CA LEU A 641 9.46 14.48 -7.08
C LEU A 641 8.22 14.82 -6.22
N PRO A 642 7.65 16.03 -6.40
CA PRO A 642 6.39 16.42 -5.76
C PRO A 642 5.23 15.48 -6.13
N HIS A 643 4.19 15.43 -5.30
CA HIS A 643 3.01 14.55 -5.41
C HIS A 643 2.08 14.81 -6.63
N SER A 644 2.58 15.46 -7.67
CA SER A 644 1.79 16.00 -8.78
C SER A 644 2.31 15.52 -10.14
N ILE A 645 2.78 14.27 -10.20
CA ILE A 645 3.29 13.66 -11.44
C ILE A 645 2.27 12.78 -12.16
N LEU A 646 1.10 12.55 -11.57
CA LEU A 646 -0.02 11.85 -12.21
C LEU A 646 -0.52 12.65 -13.44
N PRO A 647 -0.66 12.02 -14.62
CA PRO A 647 -1.24 12.68 -15.79
C PRO A 647 -2.65 13.24 -15.52
N ASN A 648 -2.93 14.45 -16.00
CA ASN A 648 -4.20 15.17 -15.77
C ASN A 648 -5.45 14.38 -16.15
N PHE A 649 -5.38 13.49 -17.15
CA PHE A 649 -6.54 12.70 -17.58
C PHE A 649 -6.89 11.56 -16.60
N LEU A 650 -6.01 11.23 -15.66
CA LEU A 650 -6.20 10.18 -14.65
C LEU A 650 -6.62 10.74 -13.28
N THR A 651 -6.86 12.05 -13.16
CA THR A 651 -7.23 12.68 -11.88
C THR A 651 -8.72 12.60 -11.57
N GLY A 652 -9.53 12.05 -12.47
CA GLY A 652 -10.98 11.92 -12.28
C GLY A 652 -11.35 10.87 -11.23
N GLU A 653 -12.63 10.86 -10.86
CA GLU A 653 -13.14 10.03 -9.75
C GLU A 653 -13.02 8.54 -10.03
N ASN A 654 -13.18 8.12 -11.30
CA ASN A 654 -13.10 6.72 -11.66
C ASN A 654 -11.74 6.12 -11.28
N CYS A 655 -10.64 6.87 -11.41
CA CYS A 655 -9.27 6.43 -11.10
C CYS A 655 -8.86 6.53 -9.62
N GLN A 656 -9.75 6.98 -8.73
CA GLN A 656 -9.39 7.20 -7.32
C GLN A 656 -9.43 5.95 -6.43
N LEU A 657 -9.87 4.79 -6.93
CA LEU A 657 -10.05 3.61 -6.08
C LEU A 657 -8.76 3.19 -5.38
N LEU A 658 -7.60 3.22 -6.05
CA LEU A 658 -6.32 2.85 -5.41
C LEU A 658 -5.92 3.84 -4.31
N VAL A 659 -6.20 5.13 -4.51
CA VAL A 659 -5.99 6.18 -3.51
C VAL A 659 -6.90 5.97 -2.31
N GLN A 660 -8.16 5.57 -2.53
CA GLN A 660 -9.09 5.22 -1.47
C GLN A 660 -8.66 3.97 -0.70
N VAL A 661 -8.20 2.92 -1.40
CA VAL A 661 -7.61 1.73 -0.77
C VAL A 661 -6.45 2.13 0.13
N ARG A 662 -5.48 2.92 -0.37
CA ARG A 662 -4.37 3.44 0.45
C ARG A 662 -4.92 4.13 1.70
N ASN A 663 -5.87 5.05 1.53
CA ASN A 663 -6.43 5.79 2.65
C ASN A 663 -7.09 4.84 3.65
N THR A 664 -7.92 3.90 3.23
CA THR A 664 -8.52 2.89 4.12
C THR A 664 -7.48 2.02 4.82
N VAL A 665 -6.39 1.67 4.14
CA VAL A 665 -5.30 0.87 4.71
C VAL A 665 -4.50 1.66 5.76
N LEU A 666 -4.22 2.93 5.50
CA LEU A 666 -3.39 3.78 6.35
C LEU A 666 -4.16 4.46 7.46
N MET A 667 -5.44 4.73 7.23
CA MET A 667 -6.32 5.46 8.13
C MET A 667 -7.27 4.54 8.91
N GLY A 668 -7.48 3.32 8.45
CA GLY A 668 -8.47 2.42 9.04
C GLY A 668 -9.87 3.03 8.95
N GLY A 669 -10.59 3.04 10.08
CA GLY A 669 -11.89 3.73 10.22
C GLY A 669 -11.77 5.21 10.61
N SER A 670 -10.56 5.76 10.70
CA SER A 670 -10.35 7.15 11.13
C SER A 670 -10.41 8.13 9.96
N ALA A 671 -11.11 9.24 10.14
CA ALA A 671 -11.10 10.39 9.23
C ALA A 671 -10.08 11.49 9.66
N GLU A 672 -9.25 11.22 10.67
CA GLU A 672 -8.25 12.17 11.17
C GLU A 672 -7.12 12.42 10.16
N ARG A 673 -6.21 13.37 10.43
CA ARG A 673 -5.03 13.57 9.58
C ARG A 673 -3.95 12.55 9.91
N VAL A 674 -3.42 11.85 8.89
CA VAL A 674 -2.22 10.99 8.92
C VAL A 674 -2.18 10.04 10.13
N ALA A 675 -2.89 8.91 10.03
CA ALA A 675 -2.81 7.84 11.03
C ALA A 675 -1.65 6.85 10.75
N GLY A 676 -1.27 6.68 9.47
CA GLY A 676 -0.14 5.82 9.06
C GLY A 676 1.23 6.41 9.40
N SER A 677 2.22 5.55 9.67
CA SER A 677 3.62 5.97 9.82
C SER A 677 4.21 6.50 8.51
N ALA A 678 5.20 7.39 8.59
CA ALA A 678 5.87 7.94 7.40
C ALA A 678 6.36 6.86 6.43
N ARG A 679 6.89 5.75 6.96
CA ARG A 679 7.32 4.60 6.16
C ARG A 679 6.16 3.96 5.39
N GLN A 680 5.00 3.78 6.02
CA GLN A 680 3.83 3.21 5.33
C GLN A 680 3.29 4.15 4.25
N TRP A 681 3.35 5.46 4.47
CA TRP A 681 3.03 6.44 3.44
C TRP A 681 4.00 6.38 2.28
N ASP A 682 5.31 6.25 2.55
CA ASP A 682 6.33 6.08 1.51
C ASP A 682 6.13 4.79 0.72
N ASP A 683 5.82 3.67 1.39
CA ASP A 683 5.55 2.38 0.75
C ASP A 683 4.37 2.51 -0.25
N TRP A 684 3.28 3.17 0.15
CA TRP A 684 2.15 3.42 -0.74
C TRP A 684 2.42 4.49 -1.80
N LYS A 685 3.28 5.48 -1.51
CA LYS A 685 3.74 6.44 -2.51
C LYS A 685 4.42 5.67 -3.65
N ASN A 686 5.27 4.71 -3.33
CA ASN A 686 5.97 3.88 -4.31
C ASN A 686 5.04 2.97 -5.12
N VAL A 687 3.79 2.73 -4.66
CA VAL A 687 2.74 1.99 -5.40
C VAL A 687 1.88 2.91 -6.25
N LEU A 688 1.87 4.22 -6.00
CA LEU A 688 1.13 5.20 -6.80
C LEU A 688 1.99 5.91 -7.83
N GLU A 689 3.25 6.16 -7.51
CA GLU A 689 4.18 6.92 -8.33
C GLU A 689 5.66 6.50 -8.12
N TRP A 690 6.37 6.22 -9.22
CA TRP A 690 7.76 5.80 -9.24
C TRP A 690 8.50 6.33 -10.47
N VAL A 691 9.81 6.14 -10.45
CA VAL A 691 10.72 6.54 -11.51
C VAL A 691 11.28 5.29 -12.17
N LEU A 692 11.34 5.30 -13.50
CA LEU A 692 11.99 4.28 -14.31
C LEU A 692 13.25 4.89 -14.93
N LEU A 693 14.40 4.27 -14.69
CA LEU A 693 15.68 4.74 -15.21
C LEU A 693 16.40 3.56 -15.89
N SER A 694 16.71 3.70 -17.18
CA SER A 694 17.32 2.61 -17.96
C SER A 694 18.38 3.13 -18.92
N GLU A 695 19.48 2.41 -19.04
CA GLU A 695 20.39 2.54 -20.19
C GLU A 695 19.74 1.92 -21.44
N GLY A 696 20.17 2.41 -22.60
CA GLY A 696 19.72 1.91 -23.89
C GLY A 696 20.16 0.47 -24.14
N GLY A 697 19.36 -0.31 -24.86
CA GLY A 697 19.64 -1.73 -25.12
C GLY A 697 19.21 -2.69 -24.00
N HIS A 698 18.67 -2.21 -22.88
CA HIS A 698 17.96 -3.08 -21.94
C HIS A 698 16.50 -3.26 -22.36
N HIS A 699 16.07 -4.51 -22.45
CA HIS A 699 14.71 -4.89 -22.82
C HIS A 699 13.98 -5.56 -21.66
N ILE A 700 12.65 -5.58 -21.73
CA ILE A 700 11.81 -6.23 -20.73
C ILE A 700 10.89 -7.18 -21.50
N ALA A 701 10.87 -8.45 -21.10
CA ALA A 701 10.03 -9.48 -21.72
C ALA A 701 8.52 -9.19 -21.52
N PRO A 702 7.64 -9.79 -22.33
CA PRO A 702 6.20 -9.72 -22.12
C PRO A 702 5.76 -10.12 -20.71
N HIS A 703 4.96 -9.26 -20.07
CA HIS A 703 4.39 -9.46 -18.74
C HIS A 703 3.07 -8.70 -18.61
N THR A 704 2.36 -8.97 -17.53
CA THR A 704 1.34 -8.05 -16.99
C THR A 704 1.88 -7.40 -15.72
N ASP A 705 1.55 -6.14 -15.47
CA ASP A 705 1.89 -5.49 -14.20
C ASP A 705 1.23 -6.18 -13.01
N SER A 706 1.92 -6.19 -11.87
CA SER A 706 1.50 -6.90 -10.66
C SER A 706 0.21 -6.32 -10.07
N HIS A 707 -0.47 -7.12 -9.24
CA HIS A 707 -1.68 -6.76 -8.48
C HIS A 707 -2.90 -6.35 -9.33
N GLY A 708 -2.86 -6.66 -10.62
CA GLY A 708 -3.88 -6.30 -11.60
C GLY A 708 -4.04 -4.80 -11.83
N PHE A 709 -3.08 -3.98 -11.40
CA PHE A 709 -3.23 -2.53 -11.56
C PHE A 709 -3.25 -2.10 -13.03
N ALA A 710 -3.95 -1.00 -13.29
CA ALA A 710 -3.74 -0.23 -14.50
C ALA A 710 -2.47 0.61 -14.33
N THR A 711 -1.74 0.86 -15.40
CA THR A 711 -0.42 1.49 -15.34
C THR A 711 -0.34 2.65 -16.30
N TRP A 712 0.29 3.74 -15.87
CA TRP A 712 0.67 4.82 -16.75
C TRP A 712 2.17 5.02 -16.75
N ILE A 713 2.73 5.42 -17.89
CA ILE A 713 4.16 5.72 -18.05
C ILE A 713 4.30 6.97 -18.91
N THR A 714 5.02 7.97 -18.44
CA THR A 714 5.35 9.19 -19.19
C THR A 714 6.84 9.26 -19.44
N ALA A 715 7.26 9.24 -20.70
CA ALA A 715 8.65 9.43 -21.08
C ALA A 715 9.08 10.87 -20.78
N GLN A 716 10.15 11.04 -20.00
CA GLN A 716 10.74 12.35 -19.68
C GLN A 716 11.99 12.62 -20.50
N GLU A 717 12.76 11.57 -20.77
CA GLU A 717 14.02 11.67 -21.48
C GLU A 717 14.27 10.39 -22.27
N GLY A 718 14.77 10.52 -23.50
CA GLY A 718 14.92 9.41 -24.43
C GLY A 718 13.59 8.87 -24.94
N SER A 719 13.64 8.11 -26.03
CA SER A 719 12.47 7.43 -26.59
C SER A 719 12.37 6.01 -26.08
N ILE A 720 11.16 5.55 -25.77
CA ILE A 720 10.88 4.22 -25.21
C ILE A 720 9.95 3.47 -26.16
N GLY A 721 10.42 2.37 -26.74
CA GLY A 721 9.59 1.45 -27.50
C GLY A 721 8.82 0.53 -26.56
N PHE A 722 7.53 0.35 -26.80
CA PHE A 722 6.73 -0.66 -26.11
C PHE A 722 5.88 -1.43 -27.11
N GLY A 723 5.67 -2.71 -26.82
CA GLY A 723 4.76 -3.56 -27.58
C GLY A 723 3.75 -4.22 -26.66
N TRP A 724 2.56 -4.52 -27.19
CA TRP A 724 1.48 -5.16 -26.46
C TRP A 724 0.74 -6.16 -27.34
N MET A 725 0.08 -7.13 -26.70
CA MET A 725 -0.85 -8.02 -27.39
C MET A 725 -2.20 -7.32 -27.51
N SER A 726 -2.62 -6.98 -28.73
CA SER A 726 -3.83 -6.22 -28.99
C SER A 726 -5.06 -7.14 -29.03
N CYS A 727 -6.01 -6.85 -28.13
CA CYS A 727 -7.30 -7.56 -27.99
C CYS A 727 -7.12 -9.09 -28.05
N PRO A 728 -6.33 -9.69 -27.13
CA PRO A 728 -6.09 -11.12 -27.11
C PRO A 728 -7.38 -11.90 -26.83
N THR A 729 -7.60 -12.95 -27.59
CA THR A 729 -8.61 -13.95 -27.28
C THR A 729 -8.27 -14.68 -25.98
N GLU A 730 -9.26 -15.30 -25.34
CA GLU A 730 -9.05 -16.12 -24.14
C GLU A 730 -8.04 -17.26 -24.40
N GLY A 731 -8.06 -17.84 -25.60
CA GLY A 731 -7.11 -18.86 -26.04
C GLY A 731 -5.68 -18.33 -26.15
N GLU A 732 -5.48 -17.17 -26.78
CA GLU A 732 -4.16 -16.52 -26.88
C GLU A 732 -3.63 -16.13 -25.50
N ARG A 733 -4.49 -15.57 -24.64
CA ARG A 733 -4.13 -15.23 -23.26
C ARG A 733 -3.73 -16.48 -22.48
N SER A 734 -4.49 -17.58 -22.59
CA SER A 734 -4.21 -18.84 -21.92
C SER A 734 -2.92 -19.50 -22.40
N ALA A 735 -2.65 -19.44 -23.71
CA ALA A 735 -1.43 -19.94 -24.31
C ALA A 735 -0.21 -19.13 -23.87
N TRP A 736 -0.29 -17.80 -23.87
CA TRP A 736 0.75 -16.94 -23.32
C TRP A 736 0.98 -17.22 -21.83
N MET A 737 -0.08 -17.30 -21.03
CA MET A 737 0.04 -17.62 -19.61
C MET A 737 0.66 -19.01 -19.35
N ALA A 738 0.61 -19.94 -20.31
CA ALA A 738 1.20 -21.27 -20.18
C ALA A 738 2.70 -21.27 -20.51
N ASP A 739 3.13 -20.35 -21.38
CA ASP A 739 4.53 -20.16 -21.75
C ASP A 739 4.89 -18.66 -21.88
N PRO A 740 4.93 -17.91 -20.77
CA PRO A 740 5.13 -16.45 -20.84
C PRO A 740 6.53 -16.06 -21.34
N ARG A 741 7.48 -17.00 -21.35
CA ARG A 741 8.88 -16.79 -21.75
C ARG A 741 9.21 -17.24 -23.18
N GLY A 742 8.32 -17.98 -23.83
CA GLY A 742 8.50 -18.46 -25.20
C GLY A 742 7.39 -18.08 -26.16
N TYR A 743 6.24 -17.63 -25.67
CA TYR A 743 5.07 -17.35 -26.49
C TYR A 743 5.26 -16.12 -27.40
N THR A 744 5.13 -16.37 -28.70
CA THR A 744 5.22 -15.36 -29.78
C THR A 744 3.95 -15.26 -30.62
N GLY A 745 2.94 -16.09 -30.31
CA GLY A 745 1.65 -16.08 -30.98
C GLY A 745 0.83 -14.82 -30.67
N GLY A 746 -0.29 -14.67 -31.34
CA GLY A 746 -1.23 -13.57 -31.13
C GLY A 746 -0.89 -12.27 -31.87
N ARG A 747 -1.75 -11.26 -31.67
CA ARG A 747 -1.68 -9.99 -32.41
C ARG A 747 -0.85 -8.94 -31.68
N TRP A 748 0.46 -8.99 -31.85
CA TRP A 748 1.36 -7.99 -31.27
C TRP A 748 1.36 -6.66 -32.04
N ARG A 749 1.30 -5.55 -31.30
CA ARG A 749 1.40 -4.17 -31.79
C ARG A 749 2.46 -3.41 -31.02
N TYR A 750 2.98 -2.32 -31.60
CA TYR A 750 3.98 -1.49 -30.95
C TYR A 750 3.82 -0.01 -31.30
N ALA A 751 4.34 0.84 -30.40
CA ALA A 751 4.51 2.27 -30.60
C ALA A 751 5.75 2.74 -29.84
N VAL A 752 6.22 3.96 -30.13
CA VAL A 752 7.38 4.58 -29.44
C VAL A 752 6.95 5.86 -28.73
N LEU A 753 7.14 5.90 -27.42
CA LEU A 753 6.92 7.12 -26.63
C LEU A 753 8.10 8.07 -26.80
N LYS A 754 7.78 9.32 -27.13
CA LYS A 754 8.71 10.45 -27.13
C LYS A 754 8.63 11.19 -25.79
N PRO A 755 9.69 11.92 -25.38
CA PRO A 755 9.62 12.78 -24.21
C PRO A 755 8.38 13.70 -24.22
N GLY A 756 7.64 13.72 -23.11
CA GLY A 756 6.37 14.44 -22.97
C GLY A 756 5.12 13.59 -23.27
N GLN A 757 5.26 12.42 -23.87
CA GLN A 757 4.14 11.51 -24.14
C GLN A 757 3.92 10.54 -22.97
N SER A 758 2.64 10.29 -22.67
CA SER A 758 2.17 9.34 -21.66
C SER A 758 1.42 8.20 -22.34
N VAL A 759 1.68 6.95 -21.94
CA VAL A 759 0.83 5.80 -22.22
C VAL A 759 0.05 5.40 -20.96
N PHE A 760 -1.17 4.91 -21.15
CA PHE A 760 -1.99 4.24 -20.14
C PHE A 760 -2.38 2.84 -20.61
N PHE A 761 -2.19 1.85 -19.75
CA PHE A 761 -2.53 0.45 -19.94
C PHE A 761 -3.63 0.05 -18.96
N ASP A 762 -4.68 -0.57 -19.47
CA ASP A 762 -5.73 -1.16 -18.64
C ASP A 762 -5.24 -2.41 -17.88
N PRO A 763 -5.94 -2.82 -16.81
CA PRO A 763 -5.63 -4.01 -16.03
C PRO A 763 -5.40 -5.26 -16.90
N GLY A 764 -4.25 -5.91 -16.71
CA GLY A 764 -3.92 -7.17 -17.39
C GLY A 764 -3.47 -7.03 -18.84
N THR A 765 -3.10 -5.83 -19.27
CA THR A 765 -2.45 -5.61 -20.58
C THR A 765 -1.11 -6.35 -20.63
N ILE A 766 -0.99 -7.30 -21.57
CA ILE A 766 0.26 -8.04 -21.81
C ILE A 766 1.18 -7.16 -22.66
N HIS A 767 2.27 -6.68 -22.08
CA HIS A 767 3.17 -5.74 -22.75
C HIS A 767 4.65 -6.02 -22.48
N PHE A 768 5.51 -5.47 -23.32
CA PHE A 768 6.96 -5.59 -23.27
C PHE A 768 7.62 -4.27 -23.68
N VAL A 769 8.88 -4.06 -23.30
CA VAL A 769 9.60 -2.80 -23.52
C VAL A 769 10.90 -3.05 -24.24
N PHE A 770 11.22 -2.23 -25.24
CA PHE A 770 12.44 -2.33 -26.03
C PHE A 770 13.07 -0.95 -26.25
N ARG A 771 14.40 -0.90 -26.25
CA ARG A 771 15.17 0.36 -26.24
C ARG A 771 16.36 0.29 -27.18
N VAL A 772 16.56 1.34 -27.96
CA VAL A 772 17.78 1.51 -28.77
C VAL A 772 19.01 1.61 -27.86
N ARG A 773 20.11 0.93 -28.24
CA ARG A 773 21.40 1.00 -27.54
C ARG A 773 21.97 2.43 -27.57
N GLY A 774 22.65 2.82 -26.50
CA GLY A 774 23.35 4.12 -26.42
C GLY A 774 22.48 5.31 -26.02
N CYS A 775 21.16 5.15 -25.89
CA CYS A 775 20.27 6.18 -25.39
C CYS A 775 19.74 5.83 -24.00
N GLN A 776 20.10 6.61 -22.99
CA GLN A 776 19.47 6.51 -21.67
C GLN A 776 18.02 6.99 -21.74
N THR A 777 17.17 6.40 -20.90
CA THR A 777 15.76 6.77 -20.80
C THR A 777 15.40 7.05 -19.35
N LEU A 778 14.57 8.07 -19.16
CA LEU A 778 13.90 8.40 -17.91
C LEU A 778 12.40 8.41 -18.17
N ALA A 779 11.64 7.69 -17.37
CA ALA A 779 10.19 7.80 -17.35
C ALA A 779 9.67 7.95 -15.91
N LEU A 780 8.52 8.58 -15.81
CA LEU A 780 7.71 8.58 -14.58
C LEU A 780 6.57 7.60 -14.79
N GLY A 781 6.29 6.79 -13.78
CA GLY A 781 5.23 5.80 -13.84
C GLY A 781 4.38 5.81 -12.59
N GLY A 782 3.23 5.16 -12.68
CA GLY A 782 2.29 5.05 -11.60
C GLY A 782 1.19 4.03 -11.88
N HIS A 783 0.48 3.62 -10.82
CA HIS A 783 -0.62 2.67 -10.90
C HIS A 783 -1.88 3.42 -10.53
N VAL A 784 -2.97 3.03 -11.18
CA VAL A 784 -4.32 3.41 -10.78
C VAL A 784 -5.18 2.18 -10.70
N LEU A 785 -6.28 2.30 -9.97
CA LEU A 785 -7.34 1.32 -9.97
C LEU A 785 -8.64 2.06 -10.26
N GLN A 786 -9.41 1.54 -11.22
CA GLN A 786 -10.64 2.14 -11.67
C GLN A 786 -11.86 1.49 -11.02
N TRP A 787 -12.88 2.30 -10.69
CA TRP A 787 -14.16 1.78 -10.23
C TRP A 787 -14.90 1.00 -11.31
N SER A 788 -14.82 1.45 -12.56
CA SER A 788 -15.44 0.79 -13.71
C SER A 788 -14.86 -0.58 -14.03
N ASP A 789 -13.63 -0.87 -13.59
CA ASP A 789 -12.88 -2.08 -13.97
C ASP A 789 -12.69 -3.09 -12.83
N ILE A 790 -13.43 -2.96 -11.72
CA ILE A 790 -13.28 -3.87 -10.56
C ILE A 790 -13.45 -5.35 -10.91
N THR A 791 -14.33 -5.68 -11.88
CA THR A 791 -14.52 -7.05 -12.37
C THR A 791 -13.28 -7.54 -13.11
N ARG A 792 -12.82 -6.79 -14.12
CA ARG A 792 -11.63 -7.11 -14.90
C ARG A 792 -10.40 -7.21 -14.01
N TRP A 793 -10.24 -6.25 -13.09
CA TRP A 793 -9.20 -6.25 -12.08
C TRP A 793 -9.17 -7.56 -11.28
N MET A 794 -10.31 -8.00 -10.75
CA MET A 794 -10.37 -9.23 -9.97
C MET A 794 -10.02 -10.46 -10.81
N GLN A 795 -10.48 -10.53 -12.08
CA GLN A 795 -10.12 -11.62 -12.99
C GLN A 795 -8.59 -11.67 -13.23
N VAL A 796 -7.95 -10.52 -13.42
CA VAL A 796 -6.49 -10.41 -13.58
C VAL A 796 -5.77 -10.84 -12.31
N VAL A 797 -6.22 -10.38 -11.14
CA VAL A 797 -5.65 -10.77 -9.84
C VAL A 797 -5.71 -12.30 -9.66
N LEU A 798 -6.85 -12.92 -9.97
CA LEU A 798 -6.99 -14.38 -9.89
C LEU A 798 -6.04 -15.12 -10.85
N ALA A 799 -5.90 -14.63 -12.08
CA ALA A 799 -4.95 -15.19 -13.05
C ALA A 799 -3.50 -15.09 -12.55
N GLN A 800 -3.12 -13.95 -11.98
CA GLN A 800 -1.77 -13.71 -11.42
C GLN A 800 -1.50 -14.57 -10.18
N MET A 801 -2.50 -14.76 -9.32
CA MET A 801 -2.39 -15.67 -8.17
C MET A 801 -2.24 -17.14 -8.61
N ALA A 802 -2.97 -17.55 -9.65
CA ALA A 802 -2.88 -18.90 -10.19
C ALA A 802 -1.55 -19.15 -10.93
N ARG A 803 -0.98 -18.12 -11.57
CA ARG A 803 0.25 -18.22 -12.37
C ARG A 803 1.21 -17.06 -12.07
N PRO A 804 1.98 -17.11 -10.97
CA PRO A 804 2.86 -16.01 -10.57
C PRO A 804 3.98 -15.66 -11.57
N ALA A 805 4.26 -16.51 -12.56
CA ALA A 805 5.28 -16.28 -13.58
C ALA A 805 4.87 -15.28 -14.67
N ILE A 806 3.61 -14.82 -14.69
CA ILE A 806 3.07 -13.90 -15.70
C ILE A 806 3.27 -12.42 -15.32
N THR A 807 3.69 -12.15 -14.09
CA THR A 807 3.95 -10.80 -13.57
C THR A 807 5.43 -10.46 -13.56
N ASN A 808 5.74 -9.16 -13.58
CA ASN A 808 7.09 -8.63 -13.38
C ASN A 808 7.56 -8.63 -11.92
N GLU A 809 6.63 -8.73 -10.96
CA GLU A 809 6.90 -8.66 -9.52
C GLU A 809 6.22 -9.78 -8.72
N ASP A 810 6.68 -10.01 -7.49
CA ASP A 810 6.14 -11.01 -6.57
C ASP A 810 4.79 -10.58 -5.96
N MET A 811 3.75 -11.38 -6.16
CA MET A 811 2.38 -11.15 -5.67
C MET A 811 2.13 -11.54 -4.20
N LYS A 812 3.10 -12.22 -3.56
CA LYS A 812 2.83 -13.18 -2.46
C LYS A 812 2.39 -12.59 -1.11
N TRP A 813 2.55 -11.28 -0.85
CA TRP A 813 2.27 -10.72 0.49
C TRP A 813 1.09 -9.73 0.56
N SER A 814 0.79 -8.96 -0.50
CA SER A 814 -0.15 -7.83 -0.47
C SER A 814 -1.54 -8.11 -1.07
N THR A 815 -1.67 -9.12 -1.93
CA THR A 815 -2.85 -9.30 -2.79
C THR A 815 -4.14 -9.56 -2.00
N THR A 816 -4.12 -10.47 -1.01
CA THR A 816 -5.32 -10.79 -0.22
C THR A 816 -5.81 -9.60 0.61
N ARG A 817 -4.88 -8.80 1.14
CA ARG A 817 -5.21 -7.58 1.89
C ARG A 817 -5.85 -6.55 0.96
N LEU A 818 -5.28 -6.37 -0.22
CA LEU A 818 -5.80 -5.48 -1.25
C LEU A 818 -7.24 -5.87 -1.65
N VAL A 819 -7.48 -7.15 -1.96
CA VAL A 819 -8.82 -7.66 -2.32
C VAL A 819 -9.85 -7.42 -1.22
N ARG A 820 -9.51 -7.69 0.05
CA ARG A 820 -10.44 -7.42 1.17
C ARG A 820 -10.81 -5.95 1.30
N VAL A 821 -9.84 -5.05 1.15
CA VAL A 821 -10.09 -3.61 1.27
C VAL A 821 -10.95 -3.12 0.11
N VAL A 822 -10.65 -3.53 -1.12
CA VAL A 822 -11.48 -3.20 -2.29
C VAL A 822 -12.89 -3.75 -2.11
N ALA A 823 -13.05 -4.99 -1.63
CA ALA A 823 -14.37 -5.57 -1.38
C ALA A 823 -15.21 -4.75 -0.39
N ARG A 824 -14.61 -4.25 0.70
CA ARG A 824 -15.30 -3.36 1.65
C ARG A 824 -15.70 -2.03 1.01
N LEU A 825 -14.81 -1.42 0.22
CA LEU A 825 -15.08 -0.17 -0.47
C LEU A 825 -16.20 -0.32 -1.51
N VAL A 826 -16.19 -1.43 -2.26
CA VAL A 826 -17.26 -1.77 -3.22
C VAL A 826 -18.58 -1.98 -2.49
N ALA A 827 -18.60 -2.74 -1.38
CA ALA A 827 -19.80 -2.93 -0.56
C ALA A 827 -20.38 -1.61 -0.03
N ALA A 828 -19.53 -0.71 0.48
CA ALA A 828 -19.94 0.59 0.97
C ALA A 828 -20.57 1.45 -0.14
N ARG A 829 -19.99 1.45 -1.35
CA ARG A 829 -20.48 2.22 -2.49
C ARG A 829 -21.81 1.70 -3.04
N ILE A 830 -22.04 0.38 -2.99
CA ILE A 830 -23.35 -0.23 -3.29
C ILE A 830 -24.39 0.21 -2.26
N GLY A 831 -24.06 0.16 -0.96
CA GLY A 831 -24.95 0.61 0.11
C GLY A 831 -25.35 2.09 -0.02
N ALA A 832 -24.51 2.92 -0.63
CA ALA A 832 -24.79 4.33 -0.95
C ALA A 832 -25.55 4.54 -2.28
N GLY A 833 -25.76 3.51 -3.09
CA GLY A 833 -26.39 3.63 -4.41
C GLY A 833 -25.50 4.25 -5.50
N GLU A 834 -24.18 4.26 -5.29
CA GLU A 834 -23.20 4.95 -6.13
C GLU A 834 -22.44 4.02 -7.09
N LEU A 835 -22.80 2.74 -7.14
CA LEU A 835 -22.22 1.73 -8.03
C LEU A 835 -23.33 0.83 -8.59
N GLY A 836 -23.26 0.50 -9.89
CA GLY A 836 -24.25 -0.37 -10.52
C GLY A 836 -24.21 -1.81 -10.02
N ASP A 837 -25.38 -2.39 -9.75
CA ASP A 837 -25.55 -3.72 -9.15
C ASP A 837 -24.89 -4.87 -9.94
N GLY A 838 -24.79 -4.75 -11.27
CA GLY A 838 -24.25 -5.81 -12.14
C GLY A 838 -22.77 -6.10 -11.91
N ALA A 839 -21.90 -5.08 -12.05
CA ALA A 839 -20.46 -5.22 -11.89
C ALA A 839 -20.07 -5.62 -10.45
N ALA A 840 -20.79 -5.06 -9.47
CA ALA A 840 -20.67 -5.43 -8.07
C ALA A 840 -20.95 -6.92 -7.81
N THR A 841 -22.05 -7.44 -8.37
CA THR A 841 -22.46 -8.84 -8.20
C THR A 841 -21.41 -9.80 -8.78
N GLU A 842 -20.92 -9.51 -9.98
CA GLU A 842 -19.88 -10.33 -10.63
C GLU A 842 -18.55 -10.28 -9.88
N PHE A 843 -18.16 -9.10 -9.39
CA PHE A 843 -16.99 -8.93 -8.54
C PHE A 843 -17.08 -9.83 -7.30
N PHE A 844 -18.18 -9.76 -6.53
CA PHE A 844 -18.33 -10.56 -5.32
C PHE A 844 -18.45 -12.07 -5.61
N ALA A 845 -19.02 -12.46 -6.75
CA ALA A 845 -19.01 -13.85 -7.19
C ALA A 845 -17.56 -14.34 -7.41
N SER A 846 -16.72 -13.53 -8.06
CA SER A 846 -15.31 -13.82 -8.31
C SER A 846 -14.49 -13.92 -7.00
N VAL A 847 -14.75 -13.02 -6.05
CA VAL A 847 -14.12 -13.05 -4.71
C VAL A 847 -14.49 -14.35 -3.95
N LYS A 848 -15.75 -14.80 -4.05
CA LYS A 848 -16.23 -16.02 -3.38
C LYS A 848 -15.66 -17.32 -3.96
N VAL A 849 -15.54 -17.39 -5.28
CA VAL A 849 -15.06 -18.59 -6.00
C VAL A 849 -13.53 -18.70 -5.95
N GLY A 850 -12.83 -17.56 -6.01
CA GLY A 850 -11.38 -17.53 -6.15
C GLY A 850 -10.57 -17.47 -4.85
N LEU A 851 -11.20 -17.25 -3.69
CA LEU A 851 -10.52 -17.17 -2.39
C LEU A 851 -11.12 -18.17 -1.38
N SER A 852 -10.25 -18.85 -0.61
CA SER A 852 -10.66 -19.83 0.41
C SER A 852 -11.74 -19.27 1.36
N PRO A 853 -12.76 -20.06 1.77
CA PRO A 853 -13.82 -19.63 2.69
C PRO A 853 -13.32 -19.02 4.02
N ALA A 854 -12.15 -19.44 4.50
CA ALA A 854 -11.52 -18.88 5.70
C ALA A 854 -11.07 -17.41 5.52
N LEU A 855 -10.92 -16.92 4.29
CA LEU A 855 -10.56 -15.54 3.96
C LEU A 855 -11.77 -14.60 3.88
N LEU A 856 -12.99 -15.15 3.77
CA LEU A 856 -14.26 -14.43 3.55
C LEU A 856 -15.04 -14.11 4.83
N LEU A 857 -14.67 -14.67 5.99
CA LEU A 857 -15.38 -14.51 7.27
C LEU A 857 -15.23 -13.11 7.93
N GLY A 858 -14.97 -12.07 7.14
CA GLY A 858 -14.91 -10.68 7.60
C GLY A 858 -15.18 -9.65 6.50
N CYS A 859 -15.93 -10.05 5.45
CA CYS A 859 -16.54 -9.17 4.47
C CYS A 859 -17.99 -8.88 4.85
#